data_AF-X5RQZ7-F1
#
_entry.id   AF-X5RQZ7-F1
#
_cell.length_a   1.000
_cell.length_b   1.000
_cell.length_c   1.000
_cell.angle_alpha   90.00
_cell.angle_beta   90.00
_cell.angle_gamma   90.00
#
_symmetry.space_group_name_H-M   'P 1'
#
loop_
_entity.id
_entity.type
_entity.pdbx_description
1 polymer ?
#
loop_
_entity_poly.entity_id
_entity_poly.type
_entity_poly.pdbx_seq_one_letter_code
_entity_poly.pdbx_strand_id
1 'polypeptide(L)'
;MRAIRWLILVGLLALTSTAGAEDLDFHLDLNTGGHSARVTDLAFTPDGEGLVSASDDKTIRIWDWQSGVTLRTIRGYLGNGNDGKVFAIAVSPDGKTIAAGGYFGAGIGDKPPYGDIRLFDFATGKIKTVLKAADYAIYDVAFSPDGNTLAAGGGDGFVYLWRADDKSASGWTLAEKLDADSWRVEKLAFAAAGTRLVATTTDNGIRLWDIAKSEEIALPAEAEPLRDVGVAALAVSLDGRLFATGSKDGDVQLWQASTGKFVRAMPKQDFQIGALSFATGSRLVASCSYRCADKHRSAVWNTDSGEQLLDYNGHDGTVFAGAGNADGSLVATAGGTRNAIQVWNPMTGERKALLQGVGEPVTAIGIDAASSSIAWGNTNPCPERVSCPELQGTLDKVLALPTAERFFEDPVAFAEQGAYARAALAEGEWSLRAVPGGKDGLENAVLEIASGGKVMHSIENSATNGFVHSAYTLIGNGLGLITGGSDGTLLEYKTAAAEVSGEFTGHTGEINAMVAAEKEGLLVTGSADQTVRLWNLKTHKLIVSMFFAGSEWIAWMPQGYYYSSADGDKLIGWHVNQGRDHEGRFISAGQLKKYLWSPEMVRRAIILRSAEQAVQEMRPGVDRQLEKLLERKPPEFGIKLAADQSNVREGYVAVEISGAQEAGADVAGFSILSNSRNVGNVTARSADGGKSTIVEVPVENGENTIRITGTNEFGYLTERSVTALGRKTEKPANKGKLYVAVIGVDKYPFLTDACAGHACDLRYPVDDATEFLKVISQKSAPLFSAMETLVLVNREALDEAPDSGKDVFKVASADTILEPDSDTIDDQLADFLDRPGENDTTIIFVAGHGINIDEDYYFIPTDGRKQDADRWKRSSLVDWGDIQKSVERAKGMRFMLLDTCHAANAFNPRLEKDAQDARIVVFSATAANNTAAELPELGHGVFTYSILEGLRGRAQTSDGGVTLFGLADYISREVLRLTASKQKPFYYVGGVENIVLAEP
;
A
#
# COMPACT_ATOMS: atom_id res chain seq x y z
N MET A 1 0.41 55.19 52.63
CA MET A 1 -0.99 55.60 52.92
C MET A 1 -1.16 57.03 52.41
N ARG A 2 -2.10 57.47 51.59
CA ARG A 2 -3.27 56.92 50.89
C ARG A 2 -3.63 57.99 49.84
N ALA A 3 -3.79 57.65 48.56
CA ALA A 3 -4.57 58.40 47.58
C ALA A 3 -4.68 57.53 46.31
N ILE A 4 -5.72 56.69 46.17
CA ILE A 4 -7.04 56.98 45.58
C ILE A 4 -7.06 56.75 44.06
N ARG A 5 -7.80 55.69 43.70
CA ARG A 5 -8.65 55.44 42.51
C ARG A 5 -8.03 55.62 41.12
N TRP A 6 -7.80 54.49 40.46
CA TRP A 6 -7.71 54.38 39.01
C TRP A 6 -9.10 54.36 38.38
N LEU A 7 -9.28 55.28 37.42
CA LEU A 7 -10.37 55.33 36.46
C LEU A 7 -10.11 54.33 35.33
N ILE A 8 -11.21 53.72 34.89
CA ILE A 8 -11.35 52.96 33.66
C ILE A 8 -11.15 53.90 32.46
N LEU A 9 -10.25 53.56 31.54
CA LEU A 9 -10.42 53.92 30.13
C LEU A 9 -9.84 52.83 29.21
N VAL A 10 -10.76 52.36 28.37
CA VAL A 10 -10.66 51.46 27.21
C VAL A 10 -9.35 51.54 26.44
N GLY A 11 -8.69 50.39 26.30
CA GLY A 11 -7.75 50.10 25.21
C GLY A 11 -8.16 48.79 24.57
N LEU A 12 -8.89 48.87 23.44
CA LEU A 12 -9.03 47.75 22.51
C LEU A 12 -7.63 47.40 21.98
N LEU A 13 -6.97 46.43 22.61
CA LEU A 13 -5.97 45.62 21.93
C LEU A 13 -6.73 44.42 21.37
N ALA A 14 -7.15 44.58 20.12
CA ALA A 14 -7.41 43.43 19.27
C ALA A 14 -6.10 42.63 19.22
N LEU A 15 -6.01 41.61 20.08
CA LEU A 15 -5.21 40.44 19.80
C LEU A 15 -5.89 39.77 18.61
N THR A 16 -5.63 40.29 17.43
CA THR A 16 -5.67 39.47 16.23
C THR A 16 -4.70 38.34 16.52
N SER A 17 -5.21 37.18 16.90
CA SER A 17 -4.49 35.93 16.70
C SER A 17 -4.02 35.99 15.25
N THR A 18 -2.73 36.20 15.06
CA THR A 18 -2.10 35.83 13.81
C THR A 18 -2.44 34.36 13.67
N ALA A 19 -3.44 34.07 12.84
CA ALA A 19 -3.56 32.78 12.19
C ALA A 19 -2.19 32.60 11.53
N GLY A 20 -1.30 31.89 12.23
CA GLY A 20 -0.10 31.38 11.62
C GLY A 20 -0.57 30.60 10.40
N ALA A 21 0.11 30.77 9.28
CA ALA A 21 -0.07 29.89 8.15
C ALA A 21 -0.14 28.46 8.69
N GLU A 22 -1.28 27.79 8.50
CA GLU A 22 -1.44 26.38 8.85
C GLU A 22 -0.39 25.64 8.00
N ASP A 23 0.71 25.21 8.64
CA ASP A 23 1.54 24.17 8.05
C ASP A 23 0.59 23.01 7.71
N LEU A 24 0.69 22.48 6.49
CA LEU A 24 -0.11 21.33 6.07
C LEU A 24 -0.01 20.21 7.10
N ASP A 25 -1.13 19.87 7.71
CA ASP A 25 -1.23 18.76 8.66
C ASP A 25 -1.41 17.44 7.88
N PHE A 26 -0.31 16.72 7.63
CA PHE A 26 -0.33 15.47 6.88
C PHE A 26 0.53 14.39 7.53
N HIS A 27 0.15 13.14 7.26
CA HIS A 27 0.79 11.95 7.81
C HIS A 27 0.97 10.90 6.73
N LEU A 28 2.08 10.18 6.79
CA LEU A 28 2.30 9.02 5.93
C LEU A 28 1.39 7.87 6.37
N ASP A 29 0.76 7.19 5.43
CA ASP A 29 -0.20 6.10 5.66
C ASP A 29 0.10 4.92 4.70
N LEU A 30 0.28 3.73 5.28
CA LEU A 30 0.43 2.47 4.55
C LEU A 30 -0.96 1.93 4.18
N ASN A 31 -1.28 1.91 2.89
CA ASN A 31 -2.56 1.45 2.38
C ASN A 31 -2.44 0.07 1.73
N THR A 32 -2.16 -0.96 2.53
CA THR A 32 -1.89 -2.34 2.06
C THR A 32 -3.15 -3.15 1.72
N GLY A 33 -4.32 -2.52 1.66
CA GLY A 33 -5.60 -3.19 1.44
C GLY A 33 -6.22 -3.83 2.70
N GLY A 34 -5.59 -3.70 3.87
CA GLY A 34 -6.19 -4.06 5.15
C GLY A 34 -5.71 -3.19 6.30
N HIS A 35 -6.11 -3.54 7.52
CA HIS A 35 -5.78 -2.75 8.71
C HIS A 35 -4.32 -2.92 9.15
N SER A 36 -3.66 -1.80 9.48
CA SER A 36 -2.26 -1.80 9.94
C SER A 36 -2.12 -1.87 11.46
N ALA A 37 -3.23 -1.71 12.19
CA ALA A 37 -3.29 -1.85 13.64
C ALA A 37 -4.59 -2.57 14.07
N ARG A 38 -4.71 -2.82 15.37
CA ARG A 38 -5.82 -3.56 16.00
C ARG A 38 -7.18 -3.15 15.43
N VAL A 39 -7.93 -4.14 14.94
CA VAL A 39 -9.36 -3.97 14.62
C VAL A 39 -10.13 -3.96 15.93
N THR A 40 -10.83 -2.86 16.21
CA THR A 40 -11.51 -2.59 17.47
C THR A 40 -12.97 -3.02 17.44
N ASP A 41 -13.59 -3.00 16.27
CA ASP A 41 -15.01 -3.33 16.13
C ASP A 41 -15.40 -3.75 14.70
N LEU A 42 -16.50 -4.48 14.57
CA LEU A 42 -17.02 -5.05 13.31
C LEU A 42 -18.55 -4.92 13.23
N ALA A 43 -19.08 -4.72 12.03
CA ALA A 43 -20.52 -4.78 11.77
C ALA A 43 -20.79 -5.26 10.34
N PHE A 44 -21.71 -6.21 10.19
CA PHE A 44 -22.27 -6.53 8.89
C PHE A 44 -23.27 -5.45 8.47
N THR A 45 -23.41 -5.27 7.16
CA THR A 45 -24.58 -4.57 6.62
C THR A 45 -25.86 -5.40 6.89
N PRO A 46 -27.04 -4.76 6.96
CA PRO A 46 -28.29 -5.46 7.26
C PRO A 46 -28.66 -6.57 6.26
N ASP A 47 -28.23 -6.44 5.00
CA ASP A 47 -28.39 -7.46 3.96
C ASP A 47 -27.36 -8.61 4.06
N GLY A 48 -26.32 -8.45 4.89
CA GLY A 48 -25.24 -9.43 5.06
C GLY A 48 -24.21 -9.45 3.92
N GLU A 49 -24.32 -8.55 2.93
CA GLU A 49 -23.44 -8.54 1.75
C GLU A 49 -22.13 -7.78 1.97
N GLY A 50 -22.12 -6.80 2.89
CA GLY A 50 -20.95 -5.99 3.23
C GLY A 50 -20.50 -6.18 4.68
N LEU A 51 -19.24 -5.90 4.94
CA LEU A 51 -18.68 -5.83 6.30
C LEU A 51 -17.99 -4.48 6.49
N VAL A 52 -18.19 -3.87 7.67
CA VAL A 52 -17.53 -2.63 8.10
C VAL A 52 -16.65 -2.95 9.29
N SER A 53 -15.45 -2.38 9.32
CA SER A 53 -14.50 -2.52 10.43
C SER A 53 -13.92 -1.18 10.84
N ALA A 54 -13.68 -1.04 12.14
CA ALA A 54 -12.93 0.08 12.72
C ALA A 54 -11.61 -0.40 13.34
N SER A 55 -10.64 0.51 13.39
CA SER A 55 -9.29 0.17 13.86
C SER A 55 -8.58 1.34 14.55
N ASP A 56 -7.62 0.97 15.38
CA ASP A 56 -6.60 1.84 15.95
C ASP A 56 -5.68 2.46 14.87
N ASP A 57 -5.73 1.98 13.62
CA ASP A 57 -5.08 2.61 12.47
C ASP A 57 -5.80 3.87 11.99
N LYS A 58 -6.89 4.25 12.69
CA LYS A 58 -7.64 5.51 12.50
C LYS A 58 -8.45 5.53 11.21
N THR A 59 -8.68 4.36 10.63
CA THR A 59 -9.51 4.17 9.46
C THR A 59 -10.74 3.32 9.75
N ILE A 60 -11.76 3.52 8.93
CA ILE A 60 -12.90 2.61 8.83
C ILE A 60 -12.83 1.98 7.45
N ARG A 61 -12.94 0.65 7.36
CA ARG A 61 -12.91 -0.07 6.07
C ARG A 61 -14.26 -0.70 5.79
N ILE A 62 -14.69 -0.60 4.53
CA ILE A 62 -15.85 -1.30 3.99
C ILE A 62 -15.31 -2.39 3.06
N TRP A 63 -15.76 -3.61 3.28
CA TRP A 63 -15.29 -4.82 2.62
C TRP A 63 -16.41 -5.45 1.81
N ASP A 64 -16.04 -5.93 0.63
CA ASP A 64 -16.71 -7.07 0.02
C ASP A 64 -16.05 -8.30 0.66
N TRP A 65 -16.77 -8.92 1.58
CA TRP A 65 -16.18 -10.00 2.35
C TRP A 65 -16.03 -11.27 1.51
N GLN A 66 -16.81 -11.44 0.44
CA GLN A 66 -16.78 -12.60 -0.44
C GLN A 66 -15.51 -12.62 -1.28
N SER A 67 -15.10 -11.47 -1.82
CA SER A 67 -13.85 -11.35 -2.60
C SER A 67 -12.61 -11.11 -1.75
N GLY A 68 -12.77 -10.65 -0.51
CA GLY A 68 -11.65 -10.27 0.35
C GLY A 68 -11.12 -8.85 0.12
N VAL A 69 -11.77 -8.08 -0.76
CA VAL A 69 -11.30 -6.77 -1.20
C VAL A 69 -11.86 -5.65 -0.33
N THR A 70 -11.00 -4.70 0.07
CA THR A 70 -11.47 -3.42 0.63
C THR A 70 -12.11 -2.61 -0.50
N LEU A 71 -13.42 -2.39 -0.43
CA LEU A 71 -14.16 -1.53 -1.36
C LEU A 71 -13.88 -0.04 -1.10
N ARG A 72 -13.73 0.33 0.18
CA ARG A 72 -13.51 1.72 0.60
C ARG A 72 -12.76 1.79 1.92
N THR A 73 -11.86 2.76 2.02
CA THR A 73 -11.26 3.19 3.29
C THR A 73 -11.71 4.61 3.58
N ILE A 74 -12.51 4.77 4.63
CA ILE A 74 -12.96 6.07 5.15
C ILE A 74 -11.88 6.57 6.11
N ARG A 75 -11.42 7.80 5.87
CA ARG A 75 -10.36 8.47 6.63
C ARG A 75 -10.95 9.73 7.28
N GLY A 76 -10.84 9.81 8.59
CA GLY A 76 -11.20 11.00 9.37
C GLY A 76 -9.98 11.92 9.54
N TYR A 77 -9.85 12.51 10.72
CA TYR A 77 -8.65 13.23 11.12
C TYR A 77 -7.58 12.24 11.63
N LEU A 78 -6.35 12.35 11.15
CA LEU A 78 -5.22 11.54 11.58
C LEU A 78 -4.29 12.40 12.43
N GLY A 79 -4.22 12.18 13.74
CA GLY A 79 -3.30 12.90 14.63
C GLY A 79 -2.19 12.01 15.22
N ASN A 80 -1.44 12.52 16.19
CA ASN A 80 -0.47 11.73 16.95
C ASN A 80 -1.15 10.91 18.06
N GLY A 81 -0.51 9.80 18.48
CA GLY A 81 -1.02 8.97 19.57
C GLY A 81 -2.44 8.45 19.33
N ASN A 82 -3.35 8.65 20.29
CA ASN A 82 -4.74 8.20 20.20
C ASN A 82 -5.64 9.10 19.34
N ASP A 83 -5.20 10.29 18.92
CA ASP A 83 -6.01 11.23 18.15
C ASP A 83 -6.36 10.66 16.77
N GLY A 84 -7.65 10.45 16.53
CA GLY A 84 -8.20 9.84 15.31
C GLY A 84 -8.57 8.36 15.45
N LYS A 85 -8.23 7.68 16.56
CA LYS A 85 -8.53 6.25 16.72
C LYS A 85 -10.04 6.01 16.75
N VAL A 86 -10.47 4.98 16.04
CA VAL A 86 -11.87 4.57 15.98
C VAL A 86 -12.03 3.31 16.83
N PHE A 87 -12.85 3.39 17.86
CA PHE A 87 -13.05 2.28 18.80
C PHE A 87 -14.33 1.50 18.54
N ALA A 88 -15.32 2.13 17.90
CA ALA A 88 -16.65 1.59 17.76
C ALA A 88 -17.27 1.96 16.42
N ILE A 89 -18.01 1.02 15.82
CA ILE A 89 -18.82 1.27 14.64
C ILE A 89 -20.20 0.62 14.72
N ALA A 90 -21.19 1.23 14.08
CA ALA A 90 -22.48 0.61 13.86
C ALA A 90 -23.03 0.99 12.49
N VAL A 91 -23.67 0.05 11.82
CA VAL A 91 -24.41 0.31 10.58
C VAL A 91 -25.89 0.51 10.93
N SER A 92 -26.52 1.55 10.38
CA SER A 92 -27.94 1.78 10.58
C SER A 92 -28.80 0.63 10.01
N PRO A 93 -29.99 0.35 10.57
CA PRO A 93 -30.84 -0.74 10.10
C PRO A 93 -31.27 -0.65 8.63
N ASP A 94 -31.24 0.56 8.04
CA ASP A 94 -31.51 0.79 6.61
C ASP A 94 -30.27 0.59 5.71
N GLY A 95 -29.09 0.33 6.29
CA GLY A 95 -27.82 0.09 5.59
C GLY A 95 -27.16 1.35 5.02
N LYS A 96 -27.68 2.55 5.28
CA LYS A 96 -27.24 3.78 4.59
C LYS A 96 -26.26 4.64 5.39
N THR A 97 -26.19 4.46 6.70
CA THR A 97 -25.38 5.30 7.60
C THR A 97 -24.45 4.44 8.45
N ILE A 98 -23.19 4.84 8.54
CA ILE A 98 -22.21 4.29 9.49
C ILE A 98 -22.07 5.30 10.62
N ALA A 99 -22.30 4.88 11.86
CA ALA A 99 -21.90 5.63 13.04
C ALA A 99 -20.53 5.17 13.50
N ALA A 100 -19.65 6.11 13.86
CA ALA A 100 -18.34 5.82 14.40
C ALA A 100 -18.10 6.61 15.69
N GLY A 101 -17.65 5.90 16.72
CA GLY A 101 -17.19 6.45 17.99
C GLY A 101 -15.70 6.19 18.20
N GLY A 102 -15.02 7.11 18.87
CA GLY A 102 -13.59 6.97 19.14
C GLY A 102 -13.02 8.15 19.91
N TYR A 103 -11.74 8.41 19.67
CA TYR A 103 -11.03 9.57 20.21
C TYR A 103 -10.80 10.59 19.09
N PHE A 104 -11.60 11.64 19.02
CA PHE A 104 -11.64 12.57 17.87
C PHE A 104 -11.24 14.04 18.19
N GLY A 105 -10.69 14.32 19.37
CA GLY A 105 -10.21 15.66 19.76
C GLY A 105 -8.70 15.76 19.91
N ALA A 106 -8.20 17.00 20.05
CA ALA A 106 -6.77 17.29 19.91
C ALA A 106 -5.90 16.68 21.02
N GLY A 107 -4.84 15.98 20.62
CA GLY A 107 -3.83 15.37 21.49
C GLY A 107 -2.92 16.37 22.24
N ILE A 108 -3.47 17.44 22.83
CA ILE A 108 -2.72 18.38 23.68
C ILE A 108 -3.37 18.41 25.07
N GLY A 109 -2.89 17.56 25.98
CA GLY A 109 -3.01 17.72 27.43
C GLY A 109 -4.31 17.26 28.10
N ASP A 110 -4.89 16.12 27.68
CA ASP A 110 -6.02 15.43 28.34
C ASP A 110 -7.32 16.26 28.48
N LYS A 111 -7.45 17.38 27.78
CA LYS A 111 -8.62 18.25 27.94
C LYS A 111 -9.75 17.85 26.99
N PRO A 112 -10.91 17.39 27.51
CA PRO A 112 -12.10 17.21 26.70
C PRO A 112 -12.56 18.54 26.06
N PRO A 113 -13.37 18.52 24.99
CA PRO A 113 -14.06 17.35 24.43
C PRO A 113 -13.29 16.62 23.32
N TYR A 114 -13.35 15.28 23.33
CA TYR A 114 -12.84 14.40 22.27
C TYR A 114 -13.73 13.18 21.99
N GLY A 115 -14.96 13.18 22.50
CA GLY A 115 -15.93 12.08 22.40
C GLY A 115 -16.95 12.19 21.26
N ASP A 116 -16.69 12.99 20.23
CA ASP A 116 -17.67 13.18 19.16
C ASP A 116 -18.05 11.85 18.47
N ILE A 117 -19.27 11.78 17.94
CA ILE A 117 -19.73 10.64 17.11
C ILE A 117 -19.86 11.14 15.68
N ARG A 118 -19.27 10.41 14.73
CA ARG A 118 -19.30 10.79 13.31
C ARG A 118 -20.25 9.88 12.56
N LEU A 119 -21.17 10.47 11.80
CA LEU A 119 -22.07 9.73 10.92
C LEU A 119 -21.61 9.87 9.48
N PHE A 120 -21.36 8.75 8.81
CA PHE A 120 -20.93 8.68 7.42
C PHE A 120 -22.04 8.12 6.54
N ASP A 121 -22.10 8.59 5.30
CA ASP A 121 -22.87 7.93 4.25
C ASP A 121 -22.16 6.65 3.80
N PHE A 122 -22.85 5.51 3.82
CA PHE A 122 -22.24 4.22 3.50
C PHE A 122 -21.70 4.15 2.06
N ALA A 123 -22.47 4.66 1.09
CA ALA A 123 -22.14 4.55 -0.33
C ALA A 123 -20.93 5.40 -0.72
N THR A 124 -20.86 6.62 -0.22
CA THR A 124 -19.83 7.61 -0.57
C THR A 124 -18.67 7.67 0.42
N GLY A 125 -18.88 7.27 1.67
CA GLY A 125 -17.93 7.43 2.77
C GLY A 125 -17.77 8.87 3.27
N LYS A 126 -18.60 9.82 2.79
CA LYS A 126 -18.55 11.23 3.23
C LYS A 126 -19.19 11.39 4.60
N ILE A 127 -18.68 12.33 5.39
CA ILE A 127 -19.31 12.72 6.67
C ILE A 127 -20.65 13.38 6.38
N LYS A 128 -21.74 12.82 6.94
CA LYS A 128 -23.07 13.42 6.93
C LYS A 128 -23.23 14.45 8.03
N THR A 129 -22.78 14.11 9.25
CA THR A 129 -22.83 15.00 10.41
C THR A 129 -21.90 14.53 11.52
N VAL A 130 -21.60 15.43 12.47
CA VAL A 130 -20.82 15.16 13.68
C VAL A 130 -21.69 15.51 14.88
N LEU A 131 -21.93 14.53 15.75
CA LEU A 131 -22.72 14.68 16.97
C LEU A 131 -21.80 15.05 18.13
N LYS A 132 -21.90 16.31 18.57
CA LYS A 132 -21.05 16.88 19.62
C LYS A 132 -21.82 16.95 20.93
N ALA A 133 -21.39 16.18 21.93
CA ALA A 133 -21.87 16.29 23.31
C ALA A 133 -21.04 15.48 24.31
N ALA A 134 -20.36 14.42 23.86
CA ALA A 134 -19.56 13.61 24.74
C ALA A 134 -18.16 14.20 24.91
N ASP A 135 -17.80 14.40 26.17
CA ASP A 135 -16.54 15.02 26.55
C ASP A 135 -15.37 14.03 26.37
N TYR A 136 -15.62 12.74 26.58
CA TYR A 136 -14.61 11.68 26.58
C TYR A 136 -14.83 10.67 25.46
N ALA A 137 -13.76 9.96 25.11
CA ALA A 137 -13.76 9.00 24.01
C ALA A 137 -14.93 8.01 24.08
N ILE A 138 -15.48 7.69 22.91
CA ILE A 138 -16.60 6.76 22.77
C ILE A 138 -16.04 5.38 22.47
N TYR A 139 -16.38 4.40 23.32
CA TYR A 139 -15.86 3.03 23.23
C TYR A 139 -16.84 2.06 22.58
N ASP A 140 -18.13 2.41 22.53
CA ASP A 140 -19.12 1.63 21.77
C ASP A 140 -20.27 2.49 21.26
N VAL A 141 -20.88 2.08 20.14
CA VAL A 141 -22.05 2.73 19.54
C VAL A 141 -23.05 1.69 19.02
N ALA A 142 -24.35 1.95 19.14
CA ALA A 142 -25.36 1.06 18.56
C ALA A 142 -26.62 1.82 18.15
N PHE A 143 -27.19 1.45 17.00
CA PHE A 143 -28.52 1.89 16.60
C PHE A 143 -29.60 1.03 17.25
N SER A 144 -30.74 1.66 17.59
CA SER A 144 -31.96 0.92 17.89
C SER A 144 -32.45 0.17 16.65
N PRO A 145 -33.18 -0.95 16.80
CA PRO A 145 -33.66 -1.74 15.66
C PRO A 145 -34.54 -0.97 14.66
N ASP A 146 -35.20 0.11 15.11
CA ASP A 146 -36.01 0.99 14.25
C ASP A 146 -35.19 2.12 13.60
N GLY A 147 -33.92 2.28 13.96
CA GLY A 147 -33.00 3.30 13.44
C GLY A 147 -33.22 4.71 13.99
N ASN A 148 -34.19 4.93 14.88
CA ASN A 148 -34.55 6.27 15.37
C ASN A 148 -33.75 6.73 16.59
N THR A 149 -33.02 5.81 17.24
CA THR A 149 -32.18 6.11 18.40
C THR A 149 -30.75 5.59 18.18
N LEU A 150 -29.76 6.39 18.55
CA LEU A 150 -28.35 6.02 18.57
C LEU A 150 -27.82 6.14 20.00
N ALA A 151 -27.30 5.04 20.54
CA ALA A 151 -26.65 4.99 21.84
C ALA A 151 -25.13 5.02 21.68
N ALA A 152 -24.43 5.71 22.58
CA ALA A 152 -22.97 5.78 22.60
C ALA A 152 -22.43 5.73 24.04
N GLY A 153 -21.46 4.86 24.29
CA GLY A 153 -20.85 4.64 25.61
C GLY A 153 -19.55 5.41 25.77
N GLY A 154 -19.50 6.31 26.75
CA GLY A 154 -18.38 7.22 26.98
C GLY A 154 -17.34 6.69 27.98
N GLY A 155 -16.12 7.19 27.82
CA GLY A 155 -15.02 7.06 28.79
C GLY A 155 -15.18 7.90 30.05
N ASP A 156 -16.34 8.55 30.23
CA ASP A 156 -16.78 9.20 31.46
C ASP A 156 -17.81 8.37 32.25
N GLY A 157 -18.10 7.15 31.79
CA GLY A 157 -19.06 6.27 32.45
C GLY A 157 -20.52 6.50 32.05
N PHE A 158 -20.79 7.37 31.09
CA PHE A 158 -22.16 7.67 30.67
C PHE A 158 -22.53 7.02 29.34
N VAL A 159 -23.83 6.82 29.16
CA VAL A 159 -24.44 6.46 27.88
C VAL A 159 -25.21 7.65 27.34
N TYR A 160 -24.90 8.06 26.12
CA TYR A 160 -25.53 9.17 25.41
C TYR A 160 -26.58 8.63 24.44
N LEU A 161 -27.83 9.09 24.56
CA LEU A 161 -28.93 8.69 23.68
C LEU A 161 -29.32 9.83 22.75
N TRP A 162 -29.09 9.66 21.46
CA TRP A 162 -29.50 10.58 20.40
C TRP A 162 -30.78 10.08 19.74
N ARG A 163 -31.74 10.97 19.49
CA ARG A 163 -32.95 10.66 18.71
C ARG A 163 -32.93 11.39 17.37
N ALA A 164 -33.39 10.70 16.33
CA ALA A 164 -33.58 11.30 15.02
C ALA A 164 -34.58 12.46 15.12
N ASP A 165 -34.20 13.60 14.56
CA ASP A 165 -35.01 14.82 14.55
C ASP A 165 -34.76 15.60 13.26
N ASP A 166 -35.66 15.46 12.30
CA ASP A 166 -35.61 16.12 10.98
C ASP A 166 -35.62 17.66 11.08
N LYS A 167 -35.99 18.24 12.24
CA LYS A 167 -35.97 19.70 12.44
C LYS A 167 -34.61 20.20 12.90
N SER A 168 -33.74 19.32 13.37
CA SER A 168 -32.38 19.67 13.79
C SER A 168 -31.43 19.75 12.58
N ALA A 169 -30.42 20.62 12.65
CA ALA A 169 -29.47 20.78 11.55
C ALA A 169 -28.63 19.52 11.28
N SER A 170 -28.38 18.71 12.32
CA SER A 170 -27.69 17.42 12.25
C SER A 170 -28.61 16.26 11.86
N GLY A 171 -29.93 16.42 11.92
CA GLY A 171 -30.90 15.32 11.85
C GLY A 171 -30.99 14.50 13.15
N TRP A 172 -30.28 14.90 14.21
CA TRP A 172 -30.20 14.20 15.49
C TRP A 172 -30.12 15.17 16.67
N THR A 173 -30.83 14.85 17.76
CA THR A 173 -30.76 15.62 19.01
C THR A 173 -30.40 14.71 20.19
N LEU A 174 -29.55 15.20 21.10
CA LEU A 174 -29.26 14.49 22.34
C LEU A 174 -30.52 14.52 23.21
N ALA A 175 -31.13 13.35 23.40
CA ALA A 175 -32.34 13.22 24.20
C ALA A 175 -32.00 13.04 25.68
N GLU A 176 -31.08 12.12 26.00
CA GLU A 176 -30.81 11.67 27.37
C GLU A 176 -29.33 11.32 27.57
N LYS A 177 -28.86 11.46 28.82
CA LYS A 177 -27.55 11.02 29.30
C LYS A 177 -27.78 10.13 30.52
N LEU A 178 -27.45 8.83 30.41
CA LEU A 178 -27.65 7.82 31.45
C LEU A 178 -26.33 7.54 32.17
N ASP A 179 -26.34 7.56 33.50
CA ASP A 179 -25.17 7.26 34.32
C ASP A 179 -25.03 5.74 34.51
N ALA A 180 -23.90 5.17 34.12
CA ALA A 180 -23.63 3.74 34.34
C ALA A 180 -22.96 3.47 35.69
N ASP A 181 -22.69 4.50 36.51
CA ASP A 181 -21.97 4.42 37.77
C ASP A 181 -20.66 3.65 37.57
N SER A 182 -19.79 4.16 36.69
CA SER A 182 -18.54 3.55 36.24
C SER A 182 -17.57 4.62 35.76
N TRP A 183 -16.27 4.34 35.74
CA TRP A 183 -15.28 5.12 34.98
C TRP A 183 -15.43 5.01 33.46
N ARG A 184 -15.93 3.89 32.93
CA ARG A 184 -16.04 3.65 31.48
C ARG A 184 -17.13 2.65 31.14
N VAL A 185 -17.86 2.91 30.06
CA VAL A 185 -18.74 1.94 29.38
C VAL A 185 -17.93 1.24 28.29
N GLU A 186 -17.83 -0.09 28.33
CA GLU A 186 -17.00 -0.89 27.39
C GLU A 186 -17.78 -1.30 26.14
N LYS A 187 -18.96 -1.89 26.31
CA LYS A 187 -19.87 -2.30 25.22
C LYS A 187 -21.32 -1.99 25.58
N LEU A 188 -22.15 -1.71 24.58
CA LEU A 188 -23.60 -1.50 24.71
C LEU A 188 -24.37 -2.18 23.58
N ALA A 189 -25.63 -2.54 23.83
CA ALA A 189 -26.49 -3.13 22.81
C ALA A 189 -27.96 -2.93 23.13
N PHE A 190 -28.76 -2.62 22.12
CA PHE A 190 -30.22 -2.67 22.22
C PHE A 190 -30.71 -4.12 22.24
N ALA A 191 -31.67 -4.41 23.10
CA ALA A 191 -32.28 -5.72 23.23
C ALA A 191 -33.81 -5.61 23.43
N ALA A 192 -34.49 -6.76 23.47
CA ALA A 192 -35.96 -6.84 23.60
C ALA A 192 -36.68 -5.91 22.60
N ALA A 193 -36.32 -6.02 21.32
CA ALA A 193 -36.83 -5.19 20.22
C ALA A 193 -36.62 -3.67 20.41
N GLY A 194 -35.52 -3.27 21.07
CA GLY A 194 -35.18 -1.87 21.30
C GLY A 194 -35.77 -1.26 22.56
N THR A 195 -36.60 -2.00 23.32
CA THR A 195 -37.17 -1.52 24.58
C THR A 195 -36.18 -1.55 25.75
N ARG A 196 -35.04 -2.21 25.56
CA ARG A 196 -33.98 -2.36 26.55
C ARG A 196 -32.65 -1.92 25.96
N LEU A 197 -31.80 -1.37 26.81
CA LEU A 197 -30.39 -1.13 26.50
C LEU A 197 -29.54 -1.78 27.58
N VAL A 198 -28.60 -2.62 27.16
CA VAL A 198 -27.62 -3.26 28.03
C VAL A 198 -26.30 -2.52 27.86
N ALA A 199 -25.56 -2.27 28.94
CA ALA A 199 -24.18 -1.85 28.90
C ALA A 199 -23.31 -2.73 29.81
N THR A 200 -22.07 -2.94 29.38
CA THR A 200 -21.00 -3.54 30.18
C THR A 200 -19.99 -2.46 30.54
N THR A 201 -19.42 -2.55 31.73
CA THR A 201 -18.55 -1.52 32.29
C THR A 201 -17.24 -2.09 32.81
N THR A 202 -16.26 -1.21 32.97
CA THR A 202 -14.90 -1.67 33.30
C THR A 202 -14.69 -1.99 34.78
N ASP A 203 -15.43 -1.39 35.73
CA ASP A 203 -15.31 -1.64 37.20
C ASP A 203 -16.64 -1.88 37.92
N ASN A 204 -17.73 -2.09 37.20
CA ASN A 204 -19.06 -2.09 37.81
C ASN A 204 -20.05 -3.05 37.16
N GLY A 205 -19.55 -4.01 36.37
CA GLY A 205 -20.31 -5.11 35.78
C GLY A 205 -21.24 -4.70 34.64
N ILE A 206 -22.53 -4.96 34.80
CA ILE A 206 -23.57 -4.79 33.77
C ILE A 206 -24.59 -3.75 34.24
N ARG A 207 -25.15 -2.99 33.31
CA ARG A 207 -26.29 -2.09 33.51
C ARG A 207 -27.37 -2.39 32.47
N LEU A 208 -28.64 -2.26 32.87
CA LEU A 208 -29.80 -2.53 32.02
C LEU A 208 -30.83 -1.43 32.21
N TRP A 209 -31.27 -0.78 31.13
CA TRP A 209 -32.29 0.28 31.20
C TRP A 209 -33.54 -0.06 30.42
N ASP A 210 -34.69 0.42 30.91
CA ASP A 210 -35.93 0.56 30.14
C ASP A 210 -35.91 1.90 29.39
N ILE A 211 -35.84 1.85 28.06
CA ILE A 211 -35.63 3.04 27.22
C ILE A 211 -36.86 3.92 27.12
N ALA A 212 -38.06 3.37 27.30
CA ALA A 212 -39.27 4.17 27.28
C ALA A 212 -39.43 5.03 28.54
N LYS A 213 -38.85 4.57 29.66
CA LYS A 213 -38.93 5.24 30.97
C LYS A 213 -37.65 5.95 31.38
N SER A 214 -36.53 5.64 30.73
CA SER A 214 -35.20 6.11 31.11
C SER A 214 -34.80 5.67 32.53
N GLU A 215 -35.29 4.51 32.94
CA GLU A 215 -35.09 3.95 34.29
C GLU A 215 -34.20 2.72 34.22
N GLU A 216 -33.26 2.61 35.16
CA GLU A 216 -32.45 1.40 35.33
C GLU A 216 -33.29 0.26 35.92
N ILE A 217 -33.08 -0.94 35.39
CA ILE A 217 -33.65 -2.19 35.87
C ILE A 217 -32.63 -2.84 36.80
N ALA A 218 -32.99 -2.99 38.07
CA ALA A 218 -32.17 -3.66 39.06
C ALA A 218 -31.87 -5.11 38.65
N LEU A 219 -30.58 -5.46 38.59
CA LEU A 219 -30.11 -6.81 38.32
C LEU A 219 -30.16 -7.68 39.60
N PRO A 220 -30.27 -9.01 39.44
CA PRO A 220 -30.35 -9.92 40.58
C PRO A 220 -28.96 -10.18 41.19
N ALA A 221 -28.92 -10.85 42.35
CA ALA A 221 -27.68 -11.06 43.12
C ALA A 221 -26.58 -11.82 42.36
N GLU A 222 -26.95 -12.60 41.33
CA GLU A 222 -26.01 -13.29 40.45
C GLU A 222 -25.12 -12.34 39.63
N ALA A 223 -25.52 -11.07 39.46
CA ALA A 223 -24.72 -10.06 38.77
C ALA A 223 -23.70 -9.36 39.67
N GLU A 224 -23.83 -9.46 41.00
CA GLU A 224 -22.94 -8.80 41.97
C GLU A 224 -21.45 -9.17 41.79
N PRO A 225 -21.06 -10.43 41.54
CA PRO A 225 -19.65 -10.78 41.33
C PRO A 225 -19.01 -10.10 40.12
N LEU A 226 -19.80 -9.68 39.12
CA LEU A 226 -19.29 -8.97 37.94
C LEU A 226 -18.91 -7.52 38.26
N ARG A 227 -19.24 -7.00 39.44
CA ARG A 227 -18.80 -5.65 39.85
C ARG A 227 -17.30 -5.61 40.14
N ASP A 228 -16.71 -6.73 40.56
CA ASP A 228 -15.29 -6.80 40.92
C ASP A 228 -14.38 -7.24 39.75
N VAL A 229 -14.96 -7.48 38.57
CA VAL A 229 -14.25 -7.95 37.37
C VAL A 229 -14.66 -7.13 36.15
N GLY A 230 -13.70 -6.70 35.34
CA GLY A 230 -14.01 -5.99 34.09
C GLY A 230 -14.76 -6.90 33.11
N VAL A 231 -15.95 -6.46 32.67
CA VAL A 231 -16.76 -7.15 31.64
C VAL A 231 -16.46 -6.48 30.31
N ALA A 232 -15.72 -7.18 29.45
CA ALA A 232 -15.16 -6.61 28.22
C ALA A 232 -15.98 -6.94 26.96
N ALA A 233 -16.89 -7.91 27.03
CA ALA A 233 -17.66 -8.37 25.87
C ALA A 233 -19.16 -8.43 26.16
N LEU A 234 -19.95 -8.05 25.16
CA LEU A 234 -21.41 -8.09 25.15
C LEU A 234 -21.91 -8.55 23.78
N ALA A 235 -22.95 -9.39 23.76
CA ALA A 235 -23.68 -9.71 22.53
C ALA A 235 -25.16 -9.93 22.83
N VAL A 236 -26.04 -9.65 21.88
CA VAL A 236 -27.49 -9.88 22.00
C VAL A 236 -27.90 -10.99 21.03
N SER A 237 -28.84 -11.86 21.44
CA SER A 237 -29.35 -12.92 20.58
C SER A 237 -30.11 -12.36 19.38
N LEU A 238 -30.16 -13.10 18.28
CA LEU A 238 -30.81 -12.67 17.02
C LEU A 238 -32.29 -12.31 17.20
N ASP A 239 -32.98 -12.96 18.14
CA ASP A 239 -34.38 -12.67 18.49
C ASP A 239 -34.53 -11.57 19.57
N GLY A 240 -33.42 -11.01 20.06
CA GLY A 240 -33.36 -9.97 21.06
C GLY A 240 -33.78 -10.41 22.47
N ARG A 241 -34.03 -11.70 22.73
CA ARG A 241 -34.53 -12.19 24.02
C ARG A 241 -33.45 -12.40 25.07
N LEU A 242 -32.22 -12.65 24.64
CA LEU A 242 -31.09 -12.92 25.52
C LEU A 242 -29.95 -11.94 25.23
N PHE A 243 -29.10 -11.73 26.23
CA PHE A 243 -27.78 -11.18 26.02
C PHE A 243 -26.72 -12.02 26.74
N ALA A 244 -25.51 -12.02 26.19
CA ALA A 244 -24.34 -12.69 26.72
C ALA A 244 -23.31 -11.68 27.18
N THR A 245 -22.61 -11.98 28.26
CA THR A 245 -21.51 -11.16 28.78
C THR A 245 -20.26 -11.99 28.97
N GLY A 246 -19.10 -11.41 28.67
CA GLY A 246 -17.79 -12.05 28.79
C GLY A 246 -16.86 -11.19 29.63
N SER A 247 -16.20 -11.79 30.61
CA SER A 247 -15.31 -11.11 31.56
C SER A 247 -13.83 -11.42 31.32
N LYS A 248 -12.97 -10.57 31.90
CA LYS A 248 -11.51 -10.71 31.83
C LYS A 248 -10.96 -11.95 32.54
N ASP A 249 -11.75 -12.60 33.40
CA ASP A 249 -11.35 -13.84 34.07
C ASP A 249 -11.86 -15.11 33.36
N GLY A 250 -12.48 -14.97 32.18
CA GLY A 250 -12.90 -16.10 31.33
C GLY A 250 -14.33 -16.57 31.54
N ASP A 251 -15.13 -15.90 32.37
CA ASP A 251 -16.54 -16.25 32.55
C ASP A 251 -17.38 -15.74 31.36
N VAL A 252 -18.30 -16.59 30.90
CA VAL A 252 -19.33 -16.24 29.91
C VAL A 252 -20.71 -16.54 30.51
N GLN A 253 -21.58 -15.54 30.57
CA GLN A 253 -22.89 -15.64 31.22
C GLN A 253 -24.01 -15.19 30.29
N LEU A 254 -25.16 -15.86 30.36
CA LEU A 254 -26.38 -15.59 29.61
C LEU A 254 -27.48 -15.05 30.52
N TRP A 255 -28.21 -14.06 29.99
CA TRP A 255 -29.21 -13.31 30.72
C TRP A 255 -30.46 -13.09 29.86
N GLN A 256 -31.63 -13.01 30.51
CA GLN A 256 -32.86 -12.62 29.85
C GLN A 256 -32.88 -11.10 29.65
N ALA A 257 -32.97 -10.64 28.40
CA ALA A 257 -32.88 -9.23 28.04
C ALA A 257 -33.99 -8.35 28.63
N SER A 258 -35.21 -8.87 28.72
CA SER A 258 -36.35 -8.08 29.20
C SER A 258 -36.29 -7.73 30.69
N THR A 259 -35.64 -8.58 31.50
CA THR A 259 -35.67 -8.54 32.97
C THR A 259 -34.30 -8.49 33.64
N GLY A 260 -33.23 -8.82 32.93
CA GLY A 260 -31.90 -9.01 33.51
C GLY A 260 -31.74 -10.31 34.32
N LYS A 261 -32.71 -11.23 34.24
CA LYS A 261 -32.64 -12.48 34.99
C LYS A 261 -31.54 -13.39 34.45
N PHE A 262 -30.69 -13.93 35.33
CA PHE A 262 -29.69 -14.94 34.99
C PHE A 262 -30.33 -16.20 34.37
N VAL A 263 -29.74 -16.69 33.28
CA VAL A 263 -30.18 -17.89 32.57
C VAL A 263 -29.19 -19.03 32.79
N ARG A 264 -27.91 -18.82 32.48
CA ARG A 264 -26.86 -19.85 32.51
C ARG A 264 -25.46 -19.23 32.48
N ALA A 265 -24.48 -19.89 33.09
CA ALA A 265 -23.06 -19.67 32.85
C ALA A 265 -22.50 -20.79 31.96
N MET A 266 -21.64 -20.43 31.01
CA MET A 266 -20.87 -21.39 30.21
C MET A 266 -19.66 -21.89 31.00
N PRO A 267 -19.05 -23.01 30.60
CA PRO A 267 -17.77 -23.42 31.18
C PRO A 267 -16.76 -22.28 31.12
N LYS A 268 -16.11 -22.04 32.25
CA LYS A 268 -15.10 -20.98 32.41
C LYS A 268 -13.92 -21.24 31.47
N GLN A 269 -13.52 -20.21 30.74
CA GLN A 269 -12.35 -20.27 29.85
C GLN A 269 -11.07 -20.02 30.64
N ASP A 270 -9.94 -20.52 30.14
CA ASP A 270 -8.62 -20.24 30.68
C ASP A 270 -7.98 -18.96 30.09
N PHE A 271 -8.75 -18.22 29.30
CA PHE A 271 -8.36 -16.98 28.66
C PHE A 271 -9.40 -15.87 28.88
N GLN A 272 -8.97 -14.62 28.65
CA GLN A 272 -9.86 -13.45 28.75
C GLN A 272 -10.83 -13.39 27.56
N ILE A 273 -12.11 -13.14 27.82
CA ILE A 273 -13.10 -12.96 26.76
C ILE A 273 -13.09 -11.50 26.29
N GLY A 274 -12.87 -11.24 25.00
CA GLY A 274 -12.96 -9.88 24.46
C GLY A 274 -13.85 -9.70 23.25
N ALA A 275 -14.42 -10.76 22.70
CA ALA A 275 -15.54 -10.62 21.78
C ALA A 275 -16.54 -11.77 21.94
N LEU A 276 -17.82 -11.43 21.78
CA LEU A 276 -18.94 -12.37 21.78
C LEU A 276 -19.79 -12.13 20.54
N SER A 277 -20.33 -13.20 19.96
CA SER A 277 -21.26 -13.08 18.83
C SER A 277 -22.26 -14.24 18.83
N PHE A 278 -23.55 -13.92 18.74
CA PHE A 278 -24.58 -14.92 18.52
C PHE A 278 -24.65 -15.31 17.04
N ALA A 279 -25.07 -16.55 16.79
CA ALA A 279 -25.31 -17.08 15.47
C ALA A 279 -26.51 -18.06 15.46
N THR A 280 -26.92 -18.46 14.26
CA THR A 280 -28.02 -19.42 14.05
C THR A 280 -27.81 -20.74 14.77
N GLY A 281 -28.93 -21.40 15.12
CA GLY A 281 -28.91 -22.71 15.75
C GLY A 281 -28.46 -22.69 17.21
N SER A 282 -28.85 -21.66 17.97
CA SER A 282 -28.52 -21.50 19.39
C SER A 282 -27.00 -21.47 19.64
N ARG A 283 -26.26 -20.66 18.88
CA ARG A 283 -24.79 -20.60 18.96
C ARG A 283 -24.30 -19.29 19.53
N LEU A 284 -23.27 -19.39 20.37
CA LEU A 284 -22.52 -18.25 20.91
C LEU A 284 -21.03 -18.49 20.68
N VAL A 285 -20.41 -17.59 19.92
CA VAL A 285 -18.96 -17.56 19.69
C VAL A 285 -18.33 -16.68 20.77
N ALA A 286 -17.34 -17.20 21.48
CA ALA A 286 -16.56 -16.49 22.49
C ALA A 286 -15.07 -16.48 22.10
N SER A 287 -14.52 -15.30 21.90
CA SER A 287 -13.16 -15.10 21.38
C SER A 287 -12.18 -14.66 22.46
N CYS A 288 -10.98 -15.23 22.40
CA CYS A 288 -9.87 -14.90 23.28
C CYS A 288 -9.29 -13.52 22.96
N SER A 289 -9.03 -12.71 24.00
CA SER A 289 -8.57 -11.32 23.86
C SER A 289 -7.21 -10.99 24.48
N TYR A 290 -6.54 -11.97 25.08
CA TYR A 290 -5.17 -11.79 25.59
C TYR A 290 -4.48 -13.15 25.71
N ARG A 291 -3.25 -13.27 25.17
CA ARG A 291 -2.42 -14.51 25.15
C ARG A 291 -3.11 -15.68 24.45
N CYS A 292 -3.56 -15.45 23.22
CA CYS A 292 -4.26 -16.46 22.43
C CYS A 292 -3.26 -17.30 21.62
N ALA A 293 -2.95 -18.48 22.14
CA ALA A 293 -2.20 -19.54 21.49
C ALA A 293 -2.97 -20.19 20.33
N ASP A 294 -2.30 -20.98 19.50
CA ASP A 294 -2.95 -21.92 18.55
C ASP A 294 -3.92 -22.91 19.25
N LYS A 295 -3.77 -23.08 20.56
CA LYS A 295 -4.59 -23.94 21.41
C LYS A 295 -5.86 -23.27 22.00
N HIS A 296 -5.94 -21.93 22.02
CA HIS A 296 -6.97 -21.15 22.73
C HIS A 296 -7.66 -20.13 21.81
N ARG A 297 -8.37 -20.65 20.80
CA ARG A 297 -9.12 -19.84 19.83
C ARG A 297 -10.62 -19.84 20.11
N SER A 298 -11.38 -19.06 19.34
CA SER A 298 -12.78 -18.79 19.65
C SER A 298 -13.61 -20.07 19.78
N ALA A 299 -14.17 -20.26 20.97
CA ALA A 299 -15.00 -21.39 21.30
C ALA A 299 -16.45 -21.11 20.90
N VAL A 300 -17.11 -22.08 20.27
CA VAL A 300 -18.51 -21.95 19.85
C VAL A 300 -19.38 -22.87 20.69
N TRP A 301 -20.25 -22.25 21.47
CA TRP A 301 -21.10 -22.91 22.46
C TRP A 301 -22.53 -23.03 21.97
N ASN A 302 -23.19 -24.13 22.34
CA ASN A 302 -24.63 -24.21 22.29
C ASN A 302 -25.23 -23.45 23.48
N THR A 303 -26.09 -22.47 23.23
CA THR A 303 -26.63 -21.59 24.27
C THR A 303 -27.65 -22.27 25.18
N ASP A 304 -28.30 -23.34 24.71
CA ASP A 304 -29.35 -24.05 25.44
C ASP A 304 -28.76 -25.07 26.43
N SER A 305 -27.80 -25.87 25.95
CA SER A 305 -27.13 -26.94 26.71
C SER A 305 -25.88 -26.45 27.47
N GLY A 306 -25.15 -25.49 26.92
CA GLY A 306 -23.83 -25.09 27.39
C GLY A 306 -22.69 -26.01 26.93
N GLU A 307 -22.93 -26.89 25.95
CA GLU A 307 -21.89 -27.73 25.34
C GLU A 307 -21.08 -26.97 24.29
N GLN A 308 -19.77 -27.19 24.26
CA GLN A 308 -18.91 -26.69 23.19
C GLN A 308 -19.17 -27.52 21.93
N LEU A 309 -19.48 -26.84 20.84
CA LEU A 309 -19.84 -27.46 19.57
C LEU A 309 -18.65 -27.55 18.61
N LEU A 310 -17.83 -26.50 18.56
CA LEU A 310 -16.71 -26.37 17.63
C LEU A 310 -15.77 -25.23 18.04
N ASP A 311 -14.60 -25.20 17.39
CA ASP A 311 -13.57 -24.17 17.57
C ASP A 311 -13.29 -23.49 16.24
N TYR A 312 -13.16 -22.16 16.27
CA TYR A 312 -12.69 -21.41 15.10
C TYR A 312 -11.17 -21.34 15.09
N ASN A 313 -10.57 -22.06 14.15
CA ASN A 313 -9.13 -22.18 14.02
C ASN A 313 -8.61 -21.36 12.84
N GLY A 314 -8.03 -20.18 13.10
CA GLY A 314 -7.39 -19.41 12.03
C GLY A 314 -6.63 -18.15 12.44
N HIS A 315 -6.88 -17.55 13.59
CA HIS A 315 -6.09 -16.40 14.06
C HIS A 315 -4.80 -16.88 14.72
N ASP A 316 -3.68 -16.20 14.43
CA ASP A 316 -2.33 -16.48 14.95
C ASP A 316 -2.01 -15.68 16.23
N GLY A 317 -3.04 -15.12 16.86
CA GLY A 317 -2.92 -14.30 18.06
C GLY A 317 -4.28 -13.80 18.54
N THR A 318 -4.25 -12.69 19.27
CA THR A 318 -5.40 -12.11 19.95
C THR A 318 -6.56 -11.76 19.00
N VAL A 319 -7.80 -12.07 19.41
CA VAL A 319 -9.03 -11.70 18.69
C VAL A 319 -9.75 -10.58 19.45
N PHE A 320 -9.77 -9.41 18.84
CA PHE A 320 -10.20 -8.17 19.50
C PHE A 320 -11.65 -7.78 19.24
N ALA A 321 -12.22 -8.27 18.14
CA ALA A 321 -13.59 -7.93 17.73
C ALA A 321 -14.30 -9.13 17.11
N GLY A 322 -15.63 -9.13 17.17
CA GLY A 322 -16.47 -10.14 16.56
C GLY A 322 -17.88 -9.61 16.31
N ALA A 323 -18.51 -10.06 15.22
CA ALA A 323 -19.88 -9.71 14.87
C ALA A 323 -20.59 -10.87 14.17
N GLY A 324 -21.87 -11.08 14.49
CA GLY A 324 -22.76 -11.93 13.71
C GLY A 324 -23.52 -11.09 12.68
N ASN A 325 -23.84 -11.66 11.52
CA ASN A 325 -24.76 -11.01 10.59
C ASN A 325 -26.23 -11.15 11.07
N ALA A 326 -27.14 -10.38 10.46
CA ALA A 326 -28.52 -10.25 10.93
C ALA A 326 -29.32 -11.56 10.94
N ASP A 327 -29.06 -12.46 9.98
CA ASP A 327 -29.71 -13.77 9.93
C ASP A 327 -28.95 -14.85 10.72
N GLY A 328 -27.74 -14.54 11.23
CA GLY A 328 -26.84 -15.41 11.97
C GLY A 328 -26.22 -16.55 11.17
N SER A 329 -26.25 -16.49 9.84
CA SER A 329 -25.60 -17.47 8.96
C SER A 329 -24.08 -17.28 8.85
N LEU A 330 -23.56 -16.14 9.31
CA LEU A 330 -22.14 -15.79 9.29
C LEU A 330 -21.70 -15.16 10.62
N VAL A 331 -20.45 -15.41 10.99
CA VAL A 331 -19.77 -14.70 12.08
C VAL A 331 -18.43 -14.19 11.57
N ALA A 332 -18.15 -12.91 11.76
CA ALA A 332 -16.84 -12.31 11.53
C ALA A 332 -16.08 -12.17 12.86
N THR A 333 -14.77 -12.37 12.82
CA THR A 333 -13.85 -12.19 13.96
C THR A 333 -12.59 -11.49 13.47
N ALA A 334 -12.03 -10.55 14.22
CA ALA A 334 -10.83 -9.82 13.81
C ALA A 334 -9.72 -9.88 14.85
N GLY A 335 -8.49 -10.09 14.39
CA GLY A 335 -7.35 -10.32 15.28
C GLY A 335 -6.09 -10.79 14.58
N GLY A 336 -5.18 -11.34 15.39
CA GLY A 336 -3.90 -11.85 14.94
C GLY A 336 -2.86 -10.76 14.67
N THR A 337 -1.65 -11.19 14.32
CA THR A 337 -0.50 -10.31 14.09
C THR A 337 -0.69 -9.39 12.88
N ARG A 338 -1.51 -9.83 11.92
CA ARG A 338 -1.86 -9.08 10.70
C ARG A 338 -3.17 -8.30 10.81
N ASN A 339 -3.81 -8.27 11.98
CA ASN A 339 -5.10 -7.62 12.19
C ASN A 339 -6.16 -8.08 11.17
N ALA A 340 -6.12 -9.36 10.83
CA ALA A 340 -6.95 -9.95 9.80
C ALA A 340 -8.39 -10.14 10.29
N ILE A 341 -9.34 -10.10 9.39
CA ILE A 341 -10.74 -10.42 9.64
C ILE A 341 -11.06 -11.77 9.00
N GLN A 342 -11.62 -12.68 9.77
CA GLN A 342 -12.04 -14.01 9.30
C GLN A 342 -13.54 -14.14 9.41
N VAL A 343 -14.17 -14.56 8.31
CA VAL A 343 -15.61 -14.82 8.22
C VAL A 343 -15.84 -16.32 8.25
N TRP A 344 -16.72 -16.76 9.13
CA TRP A 344 -16.97 -18.16 9.46
C TRP A 344 -18.41 -18.55 9.16
N ASN A 345 -18.58 -19.79 8.72
CA ASN A 345 -19.86 -20.47 8.82
C ASN A 345 -20.00 -21.04 10.24
N PRO A 346 -20.96 -20.57 11.06
CA PRO A 346 -21.04 -20.92 12.47
C PRO A 346 -21.55 -22.33 12.74
N MET A 347 -22.17 -22.97 11.77
CA MET A 347 -22.65 -24.34 11.90
C MET A 347 -21.53 -25.38 11.70
N THR A 348 -20.56 -25.07 10.83
CA THR A 348 -19.52 -26.00 10.40
C THR A 348 -18.12 -25.65 10.91
N GLY A 349 -17.89 -24.39 11.29
CA GLY A 349 -16.55 -23.87 11.59
C GLY A 349 -15.70 -23.59 10.35
N GLU A 350 -16.27 -23.71 9.14
CA GLU A 350 -15.57 -23.43 7.89
C GLU A 350 -15.30 -21.93 7.75
N ARG A 351 -14.04 -21.55 7.49
CA ARG A 351 -13.68 -20.18 7.12
C ARG A 351 -14.13 -19.89 5.69
N LYS A 352 -15.10 -18.99 5.54
CA LYS A 352 -15.64 -18.53 4.25
C LYS A 352 -14.78 -17.46 3.59
N ALA A 353 -14.14 -16.60 4.37
CA ALA A 353 -13.28 -15.55 3.85
C ALA A 353 -12.18 -15.13 4.84
N LEU A 354 -11.13 -14.52 4.29
CA LEU A 354 -10.02 -13.89 4.99
C LEU A 354 -9.82 -12.50 4.40
N LEU A 355 -10.04 -11.46 5.20
CA LEU A 355 -9.87 -10.05 4.81
C LEU A 355 -8.62 -9.53 5.53
N GLN A 356 -7.55 -9.29 4.78
CA GLN A 356 -6.28 -8.83 5.33
C GLN A 356 -5.48 -8.03 4.31
N GLY A 357 -4.59 -7.16 4.79
CA GLY A 357 -3.66 -6.43 3.93
C GLY A 357 -2.51 -7.30 3.46
N VAL A 358 -1.83 -6.90 2.38
CA VAL A 358 -0.69 -7.65 1.81
C VAL A 358 0.59 -7.56 2.65
N GLY A 359 0.69 -6.62 3.58
CA GLY A 359 1.85 -6.44 4.44
C GLY A 359 1.89 -7.37 5.66
N GLU A 360 3.09 -7.59 6.17
CA GLU A 360 3.37 -8.50 7.29
C GLU A 360 4.29 -7.83 8.31
N PRO A 361 4.05 -8.01 9.63
CA PRO A 361 4.99 -7.59 10.67
C PRO A 361 6.38 -8.15 10.43
N VAL A 362 7.41 -7.32 10.60
CA VAL A 362 8.78 -7.79 10.54
C VAL A 362 9.18 -8.26 11.93
N THR A 363 9.49 -9.55 12.08
CA THR A 363 9.72 -10.21 13.37
C THR A 363 11.19 -10.58 13.61
N ALA A 364 12.03 -10.47 12.58
CA ALA A 364 13.44 -10.80 12.65
C ALA A 364 14.25 -9.88 11.73
N ILE A 365 15.45 -9.51 12.14
CA ILE A 365 16.38 -8.66 11.38
C ILE A 365 17.80 -9.18 11.53
N GLY A 366 18.57 -9.17 10.44
CA GLY A 366 20.01 -9.36 10.44
C GLY A 366 20.71 -8.44 9.44
N ILE A 367 22.01 -8.23 9.63
CA ILE A 367 22.85 -7.44 8.72
C ILE A 367 24.18 -8.14 8.48
N ASP A 368 24.59 -8.23 7.22
CA ASP A 368 25.94 -8.64 6.83
C ASP A 368 26.68 -7.42 6.28
N ALA A 369 27.64 -6.95 7.07
CA ALA A 369 28.48 -5.81 6.73
C ALA A 369 29.38 -6.09 5.51
N ALA A 370 29.87 -7.32 5.35
CA ALA A 370 30.84 -7.66 4.32
C ALA A 370 30.22 -7.61 2.92
N SER A 371 28.99 -8.10 2.78
CA SER A 371 28.20 -8.02 1.55
C SER A 371 27.41 -6.72 1.43
N SER A 372 27.33 -5.91 2.50
CA SER A 372 26.43 -4.77 2.63
C SER A 372 24.98 -5.19 2.31
N SER A 373 24.46 -6.18 3.04
CA SER A 373 23.08 -6.66 2.89
C SER A 373 22.35 -6.72 4.22
N ILE A 374 21.03 -6.55 4.16
CA ILE A 374 20.11 -6.76 5.28
C ILE A 374 19.24 -7.97 4.99
N ALA A 375 18.87 -8.69 6.03
CA ALA A 375 17.95 -9.81 5.95
C ALA A 375 16.84 -9.65 6.99
N TRP A 376 15.65 -10.15 6.69
CA TRP A 376 14.52 -10.12 7.59
C TRP A 376 13.67 -11.38 7.50
N GLY A 377 12.81 -11.56 8.49
CA GLY A 377 11.78 -12.59 8.49
C GLY A 377 10.48 -12.08 9.12
N ASN A 378 9.40 -12.79 8.82
CA ASN A 378 8.04 -12.40 9.20
C ASN A 378 7.35 -13.43 10.12
N THR A 379 7.97 -14.60 10.32
CA THR A 379 7.44 -15.64 11.20
C THR A 379 7.54 -15.19 12.66
N ASN A 380 6.43 -15.14 13.39
CA ASN A 380 6.44 -14.82 14.82
C ASN A 380 7.21 -15.92 15.60
N PRO A 381 8.36 -15.62 16.21
CA PRO A 381 9.14 -16.61 16.94
C PRO A 381 8.48 -17.04 18.27
N CYS A 382 7.41 -16.37 18.71
CA CYS A 382 6.84 -16.56 20.03
C CYS A 382 5.33 -16.29 20.11
N PRO A 383 4.48 -17.16 19.55
CA PRO A 383 3.03 -16.97 19.51
C PRO A 383 2.34 -16.98 20.89
N GLU A 384 3.01 -17.52 21.91
CA GLU A 384 2.44 -17.73 23.26
C GLU A 384 2.68 -16.58 24.25
N ARG A 385 3.50 -15.60 23.87
CA ARG A 385 3.98 -14.50 24.73
C ARG A 385 3.76 -13.17 24.04
N VAL A 386 3.80 -12.08 24.79
CA VAL A 386 3.67 -10.73 24.20
C VAL A 386 4.85 -10.47 23.26
N SER A 387 6.06 -10.75 23.74
CA SER A 387 7.30 -10.67 22.96
C SER A 387 8.36 -11.59 23.56
N CYS A 388 9.30 -12.03 22.73
CA CYS A 388 10.41 -12.90 23.14
C CYS A 388 11.74 -12.32 22.65
N PRO A 389 12.18 -11.19 23.23
CA PRO A 389 13.39 -10.48 22.80
C PRO A 389 14.66 -11.33 22.85
N GLU A 390 14.67 -12.41 23.63
CA GLU A 390 15.78 -13.35 23.74
C GLU A 390 15.87 -14.35 22.57
N LEU A 391 14.81 -14.51 21.78
CA LEU A 391 14.75 -15.45 20.67
C LEU A 391 15.07 -14.74 19.35
N GLN A 392 16.02 -15.30 18.60
CA GLN A 392 16.30 -14.83 17.25
C GLN A 392 15.37 -15.53 16.25
N GLY A 393 14.40 -14.78 15.69
CA GLY A 393 13.51 -15.30 14.65
C GLY A 393 14.23 -15.64 13.34
N THR A 394 13.56 -16.42 12.48
CA THR A 394 14.13 -16.87 11.19
C THR A 394 14.36 -15.71 10.23
N LEU A 395 15.32 -15.89 9.32
CA LEU A 395 15.56 -14.97 8.20
C LEU A 395 15.02 -15.62 6.93
N ASP A 396 14.14 -14.92 6.23
CA ASP A 396 13.36 -15.44 5.10
C ASP A 396 13.70 -14.72 3.79
N LYS A 397 14.13 -13.46 3.87
CA LYS A 397 14.46 -12.59 2.73
C LYS A 397 15.76 -11.82 2.97
N VAL A 398 16.41 -11.44 1.87
CA VAL A 398 17.62 -10.60 1.87
C VAL A 398 17.52 -9.52 0.80
N LEU A 399 18.01 -8.32 1.14
CA LEU A 399 18.20 -7.20 0.24
C LEU A 399 19.66 -6.74 0.31
N ALA A 400 20.33 -6.71 -0.84
CA ALA A 400 21.63 -6.06 -0.96
C ALA A 400 21.44 -4.53 -0.93
N LEU A 401 22.07 -3.86 0.03
CA LEU A 401 22.03 -2.40 0.10
C LEU A 401 22.90 -1.81 -1.03
N PRO A 402 22.50 -0.69 -1.63
CA PRO A 402 23.29 -0.07 -2.69
C PRO A 402 24.65 0.44 -2.16
N THR A 403 25.66 0.38 -3.02
CA THR A 403 27.02 0.93 -2.78
C THR A 403 27.38 1.95 -3.85
N ALA A 404 28.61 2.49 -3.84
CA ALA A 404 29.09 3.36 -4.91
C ALA A 404 29.13 2.66 -6.28
N GLU A 405 29.36 1.35 -6.30
CA GLU A 405 29.47 0.52 -7.50
C GLU A 405 28.21 -0.33 -7.78
N ARG A 406 27.40 -0.62 -6.75
CA ARG A 406 26.21 -1.47 -6.83
C ARG A 406 24.94 -0.63 -6.70
N PHE A 407 24.01 -0.82 -7.64
CA PHE A 407 22.67 -0.22 -7.58
C PHE A 407 21.73 -1.07 -6.69
N PHE A 408 20.49 -0.64 -6.48
CA PHE A 408 19.48 -1.47 -5.82
C PHE A 408 19.25 -2.76 -6.60
N GLU A 409 19.07 -3.85 -5.87
CA GLU A 409 18.66 -5.16 -6.38
C GLU A 409 17.33 -5.54 -5.73
N ASP A 410 16.54 -6.38 -6.39
CA ASP A 410 15.29 -6.87 -5.79
C ASP A 410 15.56 -7.76 -4.58
N PRO A 411 14.65 -7.74 -3.57
CA PRO A 411 14.65 -8.74 -2.51
C PRO A 411 14.63 -10.17 -3.05
N VAL A 412 15.55 -11.00 -2.57
CA VAL A 412 15.59 -12.43 -2.91
C VAL A 412 15.32 -13.29 -1.67
N ALA A 413 14.96 -14.55 -1.92
CA ALA A 413 14.83 -15.53 -0.84
C ALA A 413 16.16 -15.66 -0.10
N PHE A 414 16.10 -15.74 1.24
CA PHE A 414 17.28 -15.94 2.05
C PHE A 414 17.88 -17.33 1.75
N ALA A 415 19.12 -17.34 1.30
CA ALA A 415 19.95 -18.55 1.30
C ALA A 415 20.94 -18.40 2.45
N GLU A 416 21.23 -19.48 3.17
CA GLU A 416 22.24 -19.55 4.23
C GLU A 416 23.66 -19.35 3.64
N GLN A 417 23.95 -18.12 3.20
CA GLN A 417 25.23 -17.68 2.68
C GLN A 417 25.59 -16.36 3.39
N GLY A 418 26.68 -16.36 4.14
CA GLY A 418 27.13 -15.20 4.92
C GLY A 418 26.84 -15.33 6.43
N ALA A 419 27.45 -14.47 7.23
CA ALA A 419 27.32 -14.44 8.69
C ALA A 419 26.56 -13.17 9.08
N TYR A 420 25.23 -13.26 9.15
CA TYR A 420 24.38 -12.13 9.53
C TYR A 420 24.48 -11.85 11.02
N ALA A 421 24.93 -10.65 11.38
CA ALA A 421 24.88 -10.15 12.74
C ALA A 421 23.43 -9.98 13.20
N ARG A 422 23.21 -10.16 14.50
CA ARG A 422 21.91 -10.10 15.19
C ARG A 422 22.04 -9.27 16.46
N ALA A 423 20.94 -9.02 17.16
CA ALA A 423 20.94 -8.34 18.45
C ALA A 423 21.98 -8.96 19.42
N ALA A 424 22.80 -8.10 20.03
CA ALA A 424 23.80 -8.49 21.02
C ALA A 424 23.18 -8.43 22.42
N LEU A 425 22.77 -9.58 22.94
CA LEU A 425 22.19 -9.67 24.30
C LEU A 425 23.26 -9.73 25.40
N ALA A 426 24.49 -10.07 25.02
CA ALA A 426 25.66 -10.08 25.90
C ALA A 426 26.91 -9.67 25.12
N GLU A 427 27.74 -8.84 25.73
CA GLU A 427 28.98 -8.36 25.14
C GLU A 427 30.00 -8.04 26.24
N GLY A 428 31.19 -8.65 26.17
CA GLY A 428 32.18 -8.57 27.24
C GLY A 428 31.63 -9.14 28.56
N GLU A 429 31.63 -8.32 29.62
CA GLU A 429 31.08 -8.70 30.92
C GLU A 429 29.59 -8.35 31.09
N TRP A 430 28.99 -7.61 30.14
CA TRP A 430 27.62 -7.12 30.22
C TRP A 430 26.61 -8.07 29.57
N SER A 431 25.42 -8.16 30.16
CA SER A 431 24.30 -8.93 29.61
C SER A 431 22.95 -8.31 29.94
N LEU A 432 21.97 -8.47 29.06
CA LEU A 432 20.61 -7.95 29.19
C LEU A 432 19.60 -9.08 29.35
N ARG A 433 18.57 -8.85 30.17
CA ARG A 433 17.45 -9.79 30.32
C ARG A 433 16.15 -9.06 30.66
N ALA A 434 15.09 -9.29 29.90
CA ALA A 434 13.76 -8.81 30.24
C ALA A 434 13.05 -9.75 31.23
N VAL A 435 12.35 -9.17 32.20
CA VAL A 435 11.57 -9.85 33.24
C VAL A 435 10.23 -9.14 33.46
N PRO A 436 9.20 -9.83 34.01
CA PRO A 436 7.94 -9.18 34.35
C PRO A 436 8.09 -8.11 35.44
N GLY A 437 7.26 -7.06 35.39
CA GLY A 437 7.26 -5.96 36.35
C GLY A 437 6.06 -5.02 36.23
N GLY A 438 6.10 -3.85 36.86
CA GLY A 438 4.99 -2.91 36.90
C GLY A 438 3.83 -3.31 37.82
N LYS A 439 2.88 -2.37 37.98
CA LYS A 439 1.68 -2.56 38.82
C LYS A 439 0.81 -3.74 38.36
N ASP A 440 0.79 -3.99 37.05
CA ASP A 440 -0.04 -5.01 36.41
C ASP A 440 0.73 -6.31 36.11
N GLY A 441 2.00 -6.42 36.54
CA GLY A 441 2.83 -7.60 36.30
C GLY A 441 3.02 -7.89 34.81
N LEU A 442 3.16 -6.84 33.99
CA LEU A 442 3.34 -6.94 32.56
C LEU A 442 4.61 -7.72 32.24
N GLU A 443 4.51 -8.61 31.27
CA GLU A 443 5.65 -9.36 30.76
C GLU A 443 6.67 -8.43 30.12
N ASN A 444 7.96 -8.70 30.34
CA ASN A 444 9.07 -7.90 29.81
C ASN A 444 9.04 -6.41 30.19
N ALA A 445 8.30 -6.02 31.24
CA ALA A 445 8.23 -4.61 31.66
C ALA A 445 9.53 -4.10 32.28
N VAL A 446 10.38 -4.97 32.80
CA VAL A 446 11.66 -4.59 33.40
C VAL A 446 12.82 -5.22 32.63
N LEU A 447 13.78 -4.41 32.20
CA LEU A 447 15.04 -4.84 31.61
C LEU A 447 16.15 -4.82 32.66
N GLU A 448 16.61 -6.00 33.06
CA GLU A 448 17.77 -6.19 33.93
C GLU A 448 19.07 -6.04 33.15
N ILE A 449 19.98 -5.22 33.67
CA ILE A 449 21.32 -4.98 33.14
C ILE A 449 22.32 -5.59 34.11
N ALA A 450 23.00 -6.66 33.70
CA ALA A 450 23.95 -7.38 34.54
C ALA A 450 25.39 -7.22 34.04
N SER A 451 26.34 -7.26 34.99
CA SER A 451 27.78 -7.32 34.74
C SER A 451 28.40 -8.45 35.57
N GLY A 452 29.17 -9.33 34.94
CA GLY A 452 29.77 -10.49 35.62
C GLY A 452 28.73 -11.42 36.28
N GLY A 453 27.51 -11.48 35.72
CA GLY A 453 26.39 -12.27 36.24
C GLY A 453 25.59 -11.64 37.40
N LYS A 454 25.91 -10.40 37.80
CA LYS A 454 25.17 -9.66 38.84
C LYS A 454 24.38 -8.51 38.23
N VAL A 455 23.09 -8.39 38.57
CA VAL A 455 22.25 -7.25 38.16
C VAL A 455 22.79 -5.97 38.81
N MET A 456 23.15 -5.00 37.98
CA MET A 456 23.71 -3.71 38.38
C MET A 456 22.62 -2.62 38.35
N HIS A 457 21.78 -2.63 37.31
CA HIS A 457 20.71 -1.68 37.08
C HIS A 457 19.47 -2.38 36.48
N SER A 458 18.34 -1.69 36.50
CA SER A 458 17.11 -2.11 35.85
C SER A 458 16.41 -0.91 35.23
N ILE A 459 15.83 -1.09 34.04
CA ILE A 459 14.95 -0.10 33.40
C ILE A 459 13.53 -0.66 33.47
N GLU A 460 12.57 0.13 33.93
CA GLU A 460 11.16 -0.25 33.97
C GLU A 460 10.38 0.57 32.94
N ASN A 461 9.74 -0.12 32.00
CA ASN A 461 8.84 0.47 31.03
C ASN A 461 7.43 0.64 31.61
N SER A 462 6.78 1.70 31.15
CA SER A 462 5.48 2.21 31.54
C SER A 462 4.79 2.80 30.30
N ALA A 463 3.62 3.41 30.47
CA ALA A 463 2.88 4.00 29.38
C ALA A 463 3.60 5.15 28.64
N THR A 464 4.67 5.71 29.19
CA THR A 464 5.41 6.84 28.59
C THR A 464 6.73 6.45 27.92
N ASN A 465 7.15 5.19 28.03
CA ASN A 465 8.43 4.69 27.50
C ASN A 465 8.29 3.29 26.90
N GLY A 466 7.13 2.99 26.31
CA GLY A 466 6.96 1.82 25.45
C GLY A 466 6.35 0.56 26.07
N PHE A 467 5.80 0.65 27.30
CA PHE A 467 5.12 -0.41 28.06
C PHE A 467 5.92 -1.68 28.40
N VAL A 468 6.67 -2.22 27.46
CA VAL A 468 7.44 -3.46 27.55
C VAL A 468 8.77 -3.32 26.81
N HIS A 469 9.73 -4.21 27.07
CA HIS A 469 10.98 -4.32 26.32
C HIS A 469 10.87 -5.44 25.27
N SER A 470 10.39 -5.11 24.07
CA SER A 470 10.09 -6.09 23.02
C SER A 470 11.30 -6.52 22.19
N ALA A 471 12.31 -5.65 22.09
CA ALA A 471 13.59 -5.95 21.49
C ALA A 471 14.68 -5.06 22.10
N TYR A 472 15.91 -5.56 22.22
CA TYR A 472 17.05 -4.80 22.72
C TYR A 472 18.39 -5.33 22.22
N THR A 473 19.41 -4.46 22.19
CA THR A 473 20.78 -4.82 21.84
C THR A 473 21.78 -3.96 22.61
N LEU A 474 22.92 -4.54 22.98
CA LEU A 474 24.10 -3.82 23.46
C LEU A 474 24.83 -3.14 22.29
N ILE A 475 25.53 -2.06 22.62
CA ILE A 475 26.44 -1.30 21.73
C ILE A 475 27.66 -0.81 22.52
N GLY A 476 28.73 -0.44 21.81
CA GLY A 476 29.90 0.22 22.39
C GLY A 476 30.68 -0.69 23.33
N ASN A 477 30.79 -1.99 23.02
CA ASN A 477 31.33 -3.01 23.91
C ASN A 477 30.57 -3.10 25.26
N GLY A 478 29.25 -3.04 25.21
CA GLY A 478 28.36 -3.06 26.38
C GLY A 478 28.27 -1.76 27.19
N LEU A 479 28.84 -0.64 26.72
CA LEU A 479 28.75 0.66 27.40
C LEU A 479 27.42 1.40 27.12
N GLY A 480 26.75 1.05 26.04
CA GLY A 480 25.40 1.50 25.72
C GLY A 480 24.46 0.33 25.42
N LEU A 481 23.16 0.61 25.41
CA LEU A 481 22.14 -0.32 24.95
C LEU A 481 21.03 0.44 24.22
N ILE A 482 20.35 -0.23 23.32
CA ILE A 482 19.13 0.26 22.67
C ILE A 482 18.00 -0.70 23.03
N THR A 483 16.83 -0.16 23.36
CA THR A 483 15.61 -0.93 23.65
C THR A 483 14.41 -0.35 22.92
N GLY A 484 13.56 -1.23 22.40
CA GLY A 484 12.31 -0.90 21.73
C GLY A 484 11.09 -1.42 22.50
N GLY A 485 9.98 -0.68 22.44
CA GLY A 485 8.72 -1.02 23.11
C GLY A 485 7.57 -1.38 22.16
N SER A 486 6.39 -1.64 22.74
CA SER A 486 5.20 -2.09 22.00
C SER A 486 4.46 -0.99 21.22
N ASP A 487 4.82 0.27 21.42
CA ASP A 487 4.17 1.45 20.82
C ASP A 487 5.04 2.16 19.77
N GLY A 488 6.18 1.56 19.39
CA GLY A 488 7.15 2.16 18.47
C GLY A 488 8.24 2.98 19.14
N THR A 489 8.19 3.17 20.47
CA THR A 489 9.27 3.78 21.25
C THR A 489 10.58 3.02 21.03
N LEU A 490 11.67 3.75 20.74
CA LEU A 490 12.99 3.20 20.52
C LEU A 490 14.06 4.13 21.12
N LEU A 491 14.63 3.70 22.24
CA LEU A 491 15.47 4.53 23.10
C LEU A 491 16.86 3.93 23.27
N GLU A 492 17.88 4.80 23.26
CA GLU A 492 19.25 4.47 23.64
C GLU A 492 19.49 4.86 25.10
N TYR A 493 20.18 4.00 25.84
CA TYR A 493 20.58 4.22 27.23
C TYR A 493 22.07 4.00 27.43
N LYS A 494 22.65 4.71 28.39
CA LYS A 494 23.98 4.38 28.93
C LYS A 494 23.86 3.22 29.94
N THR A 495 24.51 2.09 29.65
CA THR A 495 24.39 0.85 30.45
C THR A 495 24.75 1.04 31.93
N ALA A 496 25.82 1.79 32.19
CA ALA A 496 26.34 2.00 33.55
C ALA A 496 25.50 2.97 34.42
N ALA A 497 24.56 3.70 33.82
CA ALA A 497 23.73 4.69 34.53
C ALA A 497 22.22 4.43 34.39
N ALA A 498 21.80 3.62 33.41
CA ALA A 498 20.41 3.43 33.01
C ALA A 498 19.70 4.76 32.68
N GLU A 499 20.43 5.71 32.10
CA GLU A 499 19.93 7.02 31.67
C GLU A 499 19.77 7.05 30.15
N VAL A 500 18.66 7.62 29.67
CA VAL A 500 18.40 7.85 28.23
C VAL A 500 19.49 8.75 27.65
N SER A 501 20.13 8.32 26.57
CA SER A 501 21.11 9.11 25.81
C SER A 501 20.62 9.51 24.41
N GLY A 502 19.57 8.87 23.92
CA GLY A 502 19.07 9.09 22.56
C GLY A 502 17.70 8.47 22.31
N GLU A 503 17.04 8.93 21.24
CA GLU A 503 15.77 8.40 20.77
C GLU A 503 15.77 8.32 19.24
N PHE A 504 15.26 7.21 18.72
CA PHE A 504 15.05 6.95 17.29
C PHE A 504 13.56 7.07 16.98
N THR A 505 13.12 8.25 16.55
CA THR A 505 11.69 8.52 16.32
C THR A 505 11.25 8.08 14.92
N GLY A 506 10.22 7.24 14.84
CA GLY A 506 9.49 7.04 13.59
C GLY A 506 8.61 5.80 13.49
N HIS A 507 8.94 4.70 14.16
CA HIS A 507 8.08 3.51 14.17
C HIS A 507 6.73 3.81 14.82
N THR A 508 5.66 3.18 14.34
CA THR A 508 4.30 3.41 14.84
C THR A 508 3.68 2.18 15.51
N GLY A 509 4.43 1.09 15.60
CA GLY A 509 4.04 -0.16 16.24
C GLY A 509 5.22 -0.84 16.93
N GLU A 510 4.94 -1.96 17.59
CA GLU A 510 5.93 -2.71 18.38
C GLU A 510 7.25 -2.95 17.64
N ILE A 511 8.36 -2.74 18.35
CA ILE A 511 9.70 -3.06 17.85
C ILE A 511 9.96 -4.55 18.11
N ASN A 512 9.83 -5.37 17.07
CA ASN A 512 9.97 -6.83 17.20
C ASN A 512 11.42 -7.29 17.11
N ALA A 513 12.26 -6.60 16.33
CA ALA A 513 13.65 -6.99 16.11
C ALA A 513 14.55 -5.81 15.78
N MET A 514 15.82 -5.91 16.16
CA MET A 514 16.84 -4.90 15.84
C MET A 514 18.24 -5.50 15.75
N VAL A 515 19.15 -4.79 15.08
CA VAL A 515 20.59 -5.06 15.10
C VAL A 515 21.37 -3.75 14.94
N ALA A 516 22.41 -3.58 15.76
CA ALA A 516 23.36 -2.49 15.63
C ALA A 516 24.62 -2.98 14.90
N ALA A 517 24.97 -2.31 13.81
CA ALA A 517 26.19 -2.53 13.04
C ALA A 517 27.14 -1.35 13.29
N GLU A 518 27.91 -1.43 14.38
CA GLU A 518 28.67 -0.29 14.91
C GLU A 518 29.77 0.21 13.96
N LYS A 519 30.45 -0.70 13.25
CA LYS A 519 31.50 -0.35 12.27
C LYS A 519 30.91 0.44 11.10
N GLU A 520 29.69 0.09 10.72
CA GLU A 520 28.91 0.73 9.67
C GLU A 520 28.10 1.92 10.21
N GLY A 521 28.10 2.17 11.52
CA GLY A 521 27.31 3.24 12.13
C GLY A 521 25.82 3.17 11.80
N LEU A 522 25.28 1.95 11.66
CA LEU A 522 23.88 1.71 11.32
C LEU A 522 23.15 0.99 12.44
N LEU A 523 21.88 1.33 12.61
CA LEU A 523 20.90 0.50 13.31
C LEU A 523 19.87 0.05 12.27
N VAL A 524 19.50 -1.22 12.29
CA VAL A 524 18.40 -1.75 11.47
C VAL A 524 17.32 -2.30 12.40
N THR A 525 16.08 -1.91 12.17
CA THR A 525 14.93 -2.32 12.99
C THR A 525 13.81 -2.87 12.14
N GLY A 526 13.04 -3.81 12.71
CA GLY A 526 11.83 -4.38 12.14
C GLY A 526 10.69 -4.27 13.15
N SER A 527 9.49 -3.94 12.68
CA SER A 527 8.36 -3.59 13.54
C SER A 527 7.04 -4.21 13.10
N ALA A 528 6.09 -4.25 14.04
CA ALA A 528 4.68 -4.54 13.79
C ALA A 528 4.00 -3.53 12.85
N ASP A 529 4.58 -2.34 12.67
CA ASP A 529 4.16 -1.38 11.63
C ASP A 529 4.48 -1.83 10.20
N GLN A 530 5.00 -3.06 10.04
CA GLN A 530 5.31 -3.75 8.77
C GLN A 530 6.53 -3.16 8.05
N THR A 531 7.30 -2.28 8.70
CA THR A 531 8.48 -1.64 8.08
C THR A 531 9.80 -2.18 8.61
N VAL A 532 10.80 -2.19 7.73
CA VAL A 532 12.23 -2.25 8.06
C VAL A 532 12.78 -0.83 7.98
N ARG A 533 13.55 -0.39 8.98
CA ARG A 533 14.13 0.97 8.97
C ARG A 533 15.63 0.95 9.18
N LEU A 534 16.31 1.80 8.42
CA LEU A 534 17.74 2.08 8.56
C LEU A 534 17.92 3.41 9.25
N TRP A 535 18.69 3.41 10.34
CA TRP A 535 18.99 4.59 11.12
C TRP A 535 20.49 4.84 11.16
N ASN A 536 20.86 6.11 11.25
CA ASN A 536 22.21 6.48 11.61
C ASN A 536 22.39 6.27 13.12
N LEU A 537 23.26 5.34 13.50
CA LEU A 537 23.45 4.96 14.90
C LEU A 537 23.95 6.12 15.77
N LYS A 538 24.68 7.08 15.20
CA LYS A 538 25.29 8.19 15.94
C LYS A 538 24.36 9.40 16.08
N THR A 539 23.58 9.70 15.05
CA THR A 539 22.70 10.89 15.04
C THR A 539 21.25 10.58 15.39
N HIS A 540 20.90 9.29 15.46
CA HIS A 540 19.55 8.76 15.67
C HIS A 540 18.54 9.14 14.58
N LYS A 541 19.03 9.69 13.45
CA LYS A 541 18.19 10.10 12.33
C LYS A 541 17.84 8.91 11.45
N LEU A 542 16.57 8.84 11.04
CA LEU A 542 16.08 7.92 10.03
C LEU A 542 16.73 8.22 8.68
N ILE A 543 17.28 7.19 8.03
CA ILE A 543 17.87 7.28 6.70
C ILE A 543 16.82 6.91 5.66
N VAL A 544 16.25 5.71 5.78
CA VAL A 544 15.22 5.19 4.87
C VAL A 544 14.31 4.22 5.63
N SER A 545 13.04 4.21 5.27
CA SER A 545 12.10 3.16 5.65
C SER A 545 11.82 2.29 4.45
N MET A 546 11.60 1.00 4.68
CA MET A 546 11.33 0.01 3.65
C MET A 546 10.12 -0.81 4.04
N PHE A 547 9.28 -1.11 3.07
CA PHE A 547 8.11 -1.97 3.21
C PHE A 547 8.16 -3.04 2.12
N PHE A 548 7.83 -4.27 2.49
CA PHE A 548 7.90 -5.44 1.60
C PHE A 548 6.60 -6.22 1.67
N ALA A 549 6.04 -6.56 0.52
CA ALA A 549 4.82 -7.33 0.34
C ALA A 549 4.95 -8.27 -0.87
N GLY A 550 5.48 -9.47 -0.65
CA GLY A 550 5.75 -10.43 -1.72
C GLY A 550 6.85 -9.93 -2.65
N SER A 551 6.53 -9.72 -3.94
CA SER A 551 7.42 -9.10 -4.93
C SER A 551 7.38 -7.57 -4.88
N GLU A 552 6.33 -7.00 -4.27
CA GLU A 552 6.17 -5.55 -4.22
C GLU A 552 6.91 -4.98 -3.01
N TRP A 553 7.60 -3.86 -3.22
CA TRP A 553 8.37 -3.22 -2.19
C TRP A 553 8.53 -1.73 -2.45
N ILE A 554 8.77 -0.97 -1.40
CA ILE A 554 9.06 0.47 -1.49
C ILE A 554 10.04 0.87 -0.41
N ALA A 555 11.04 1.67 -0.79
CA ALA A 555 12.00 2.30 0.09
C ALA A 555 11.86 3.82 -0.04
N TRP A 556 11.65 4.53 1.07
CA TRP A 556 11.42 5.98 1.05
C TRP A 556 12.16 6.70 2.17
N MET A 557 12.52 7.93 1.87
CA MET A 557 13.19 8.86 2.77
C MET A 557 12.16 9.68 3.56
N PRO A 558 12.54 10.25 4.73
CA PRO A 558 11.67 11.16 5.49
C PRO A 558 11.15 12.36 4.67
N GLN A 559 11.91 12.84 3.69
CA GLN A 559 11.56 13.96 2.81
C GLN A 559 10.55 13.59 1.72
N GLY A 560 10.13 12.32 1.63
CA GLY A 560 9.15 11.82 0.68
C GLY A 560 9.73 11.25 -0.62
N TYR A 561 11.03 11.41 -0.88
CA TYR A 561 11.67 10.77 -2.02
C TYR A 561 11.69 9.26 -1.86
N TYR A 562 11.39 8.52 -2.94
CA TYR A 562 11.24 7.07 -2.86
C TYR A 562 11.74 6.33 -4.10
N TYR A 563 11.96 5.03 -3.92
CA TYR A 563 12.13 4.04 -4.96
C TYR A 563 11.27 2.83 -4.61
N SER A 564 10.65 2.22 -5.61
CA SER A 564 9.74 1.10 -5.40
C SER A 564 9.84 0.10 -6.55
N SER A 565 9.36 -1.11 -6.28
CA SER A 565 8.87 -2.02 -7.31
C SER A 565 7.73 -1.38 -8.12
N ALA A 566 7.22 -2.16 -9.06
CA ALA A 566 6.18 -1.77 -9.98
C ALA A 566 4.97 -1.13 -9.29
N ASP A 567 4.34 -1.82 -8.34
CA ASP A 567 3.11 -1.38 -7.69
C ASP A 567 3.33 -1.01 -6.20
N GLY A 568 4.58 -0.99 -5.74
CA GLY A 568 4.93 -0.64 -4.35
C GLY A 568 4.52 0.78 -3.95
N ASP A 569 4.53 1.74 -4.89
CA ASP A 569 4.11 3.12 -4.67
C ASP A 569 2.58 3.33 -4.55
N LYS A 570 1.80 2.27 -4.76
CA LYS A 570 0.36 2.23 -4.47
C LYS A 570 0.06 1.80 -3.03
N LEU A 571 1.02 1.18 -2.37
CA LEU A 571 0.89 0.64 -1.01
C LEU A 571 1.15 1.70 0.06
N ILE A 572 1.54 2.91 -0.34
CA ILE A 572 1.80 4.03 0.57
C ILE A 572 1.30 5.34 -0.01
N GLY A 573 0.99 6.29 0.87
CA GLY A 573 0.66 7.65 0.50
C GLY A 573 0.64 8.58 1.70
N TRP A 574 0.18 9.80 1.47
CA TRP A 574 0.02 10.82 2.49
C TRP A 574 -1.45 11.10 2.71
N HIS A 575 -1.87 10.93 3.96
CA HIS A 575 -3.11 11.45 4.48
C HIS A 575 -2.93 12.94 4.77
N VAL A 576 -3.73 13.79 4.15
CA VAL A 576 -3.78 15.24 4.39
C VAL A 576 -5.07 15.56 5.14
N ASN A 577 -4.93 16.01 6.38
CA ASN A 577 -6.05 16.43 7.22
C ASN A 577 -6.74 17.65 6.58
N GLN A 578 -8.08 17.63 6.52
CA GLN A 578 -8.89 18.74 5.97
C GLN A 578 -9.65 19.49 7.07
N GLY A 579 -9.13 19.43 8.30
CA GLY A 579 -9.84 19.84 9.51
C GLY A 579 -10.54 18.66 10.21
N ARG A 580 -10.89 18.84 11.48
CA ARG A 580 -11.35 17.73 12.34
C ARG A 580 -12.70 17.16 11.92
N ASP A 581 -13.61 17.99 11.45
CA ASP A 581 -14.98 17.60 11.09
C ASP A 581 -15.12 17.26 9.59
N HIS A 582 -14.00 17.05 8.90
CA HIS A 582 -13.94 16.73 7.48
C HIS A 582 -13.24 15.40 7.24
N GLU A 583 -13.51 14.80 6.08
CA GLU A 583 -12.80 13.63 5.59
C GLU A 583 -11.32 13.96 5.29
N GLY A 584 -10.44 13.06 5.69
CA GLY A 584 -9.03 13.12 5.32
C GLY A 584 -8.86 12.76 3.85
N ARG A 585 -7.94 13.46 3.18
CA ARG A 585 -7.60 13.19 1.77
C ARG A 585 -6.38 12.30 1.69
N PHE A 586 -6.43 11.21 0.94
CA PHE A 586 -5.27 10.34 0.73
C PHE A 586 -4.67 10.55 -0.67
N ILE A 587 -3.36 10.83 -0.72
CA ILE A 587 -2.59 11.00 -1.94
C ILE A 587 -1.52 9.90 -1.98
N SER A 588 -1.65 8.94 -2.89
CA SER A 588 -0.67 7.85 -3.04
C SER A 588 0.71 8.36 -3.48
N ALA A 589 1.77 7.59 -3.20
CA ALA A 589 3.10 7.87 -3.73
C ALA A 589 3.14 7.86 -5.26
N GLY A 590 2.38 6.94 -5.90
CA GLY A 590 2.22 6.89 -7.35
C GLY A 590 1.65 8.18 -7.95
N GLN A 591 0.70 8.85 -7.27
CA GLN A 591 0.16 10.14 -7.72
C GLN A 591 1.19 11.28 -7.75
N LEU A 592 2.24 11.18 -6.92
CA LEU A 592 3.33 12.16 -6.81
C LEU A 592 4.62 11.71 -7.46
N LYS A 593 4.60 10.58 -8.16
CA LYS A 593 5.75 9.92 -8.76
C LYS A 593 6.61 10.87 -9.58
N LYS A 594 6.00 11.68 -10.44
CA LYS A 594 6.69 12.69 -11.28
C LYS A 594 7.68 13.57 -10.50
N TYR A 595 7.42 13.80 -9.22
CA TYR A 595 8.20 14.71 -8.38
C TYR A 595 9.08 13.99 -7.36
N LEU A 596 8.56 12.92 -6.76
CA LEU A 596 9.15 12.28 -5.58
C LEU A 596 9.83 10.94 -5.86
N TRP A 597 9.50 10.29 -6.97
CA TRP A 597 10.20 9.06 -7.35
C TRP A 597 11.64 9.44 -7.76
N SER A 598 12.63 8.93 -7.01
CA SER A 598 14.05 9.26 -7.20
C SER A 598 14.97 8.19 -6.58
N PRO A 599 15.29 7.12 -7.31
CA PRO A 599 16.12 6.03 -6.80
C PRO A 599 17.54 6.42 -6.47
N GLU A 600 18.15 7.30 -7.28
CA GLU A 600 19.49 7.81 -7.01
C GLU A 600 19.54 8.61 -5.71
N MET A 601 18.47 9.35 -5.37
CA MET A 601 18.37 10.06 -4.09
C MET A 601 18.31 9.08 -2.91
N VAL A 602 17.46 8.05 -3.00
CA VAL A 602 17.36 7.01 -1.95
C VAL A 602 18.68 6.26 -1.80
N ARG A 603 19.30 5.90 -2.92
CA ARG A 603 20.63 5.26 -2.96
C ARG A 603 21.69 6.14 -2.31
N ARG A 604 21.73 7.43 -2.68
CA ARG A 604 22.67 8.40 -2.11
C ARG A 604 22.48 8.54 -0.60
N ALA A 605 21.24 8.56 -0.12
CA ALA A 605 20.92 8.61 1.31
C ALA A 605 21.49 7.41 2.08
N ILE A 606 21.38 6.20 1.53
CA ILE A 606 21.94 4.98 2.13
C ILE A 606 23.48 5.04 2.16
N ILE A 607 24.13 5.43 1.04
CA ILE A 607 25.59 5.52 0.94
C ILE A 607 26.15 6.56 1.91
N LEU A 608 25.54 7.75 1.96
CA LEU A 608 25.94 8.84 2.87
C LEU A 608 25.51 8.58 4.32
N ARG A 609 24.62 7.61 4.56
CA ARG A 609 23.96 7.36 5.85
C ARG A 609 23.26 8.60 6.38
N SER A 610 22.71 9.40 5.47
CA SER A 610 22.04 10.67 5.76
C SER A 610 21.11 11.07 4.62
N ALA A 611 19.81 11.08 4.91
CA ALA A 611 18.79 11.53 3.97
C ALA A 611 18.91 13.03 3.67
N GLU A 612 19.19 13.84 4.69
CA GLU A 612 19.33 15.29 4.55
C GLU A 612 20.53 15.68 3.68
N GLN A 613 21.68 15.00 3.86
CA GLN A 613 22.86 15.27 3.03
C GLN A 613 22.64 14.87 1.57
N ALA A 614 21.93 13.77 1.31
CA ALA A 614 21.60 13.38 -0.05
C ALA A 614 20.78 14.45 -0.78
N VAL A 615 19.75 15.00 -0.12
CA VAL A 615 18.95 16.11 -0.69
C VAL A 615 19.80 17.36 -0.90
N GLN A 616 20.65 17.73 0.06
CA GLN A 616 21.54 18.89 -0.07
C GLN A 616 22.52 18.77 -1.25
N GLU A 617 23.08 17.59 -1.48
CA GLU A 617 24.02 17.35 -2.58
C GLU A 617 23.33 17.27 -3.95
N MET A 618 22.17 16.60 -4.03
CA MET A 618 21.54 16.29 -5.32
C MET A 618 20.48 17.30 -5.75
N ARG A 619 19.76 17.91 -4.80
CA ARG A 619 18.69 18.90 -5.07
C ARG A 619 18.70 20.02 -4.04
N PRO A 620 19.75 20.86 -4.01
CA PRO A 620 19.86 21.95 -3.04
C PRO A 620 18.67 22.91 -3.14
N GLY A 621 18.02 23.20 -2.02
CA GLY A 621 16.92 24.17 -1.92
C GLY A 621 15.50 23.64 -2.19
N VAL A 622 15.34 22.31 -2.30
CA VAL A 622 14.04 21.66 -2.60
C VAL A 622 13.49 20.84 -1.41
N ASP A 623 13.91 21.16 -0.19
CA ASP A 623 13.63 20.36 1.02
C ASP A 623 12.13 20.23 1.37
N ARG A 624 11.30 21.20 0.93
CA ARG A 624 9.85 21.25 1.18
C ARG A 624 9.01 20.92 -0.06
N GLN A 625 9.54 20.14 -1.00
CA GLN A 625 8.82 19.80 -2.22
C GLN A 625 7.52 19.04 -1.92
N LEU A 626 7.59 18.06 -1.02
CA LEU A 626 6.45 17.24 -0.62
C LEU A 626 5.31 18.12 -0.06
N GLU A 627 5.61 18.99 0.90
CA GLU A 627 4.62 19.92 1.50
C GLU A 627 3.89 20.71 0.39
N LYS A 628 4.65 21.38 -0.48
CA LYS A 628 4.07 22.17 -1.59
C LYS A 628 3.21 21.36 -2.56
N LEU A 629 3.51 20.07 -2.71
CA LEU A 629 2.70 19.17 -3.52
C LEU A 629 1.40 18.87 -2.78
N LEU A 630 1.47 18.42 -1.53
CA LEU A 630 0.32 18.02 -0.73
C LEU A 630 -0.70 19.14 -0.48
N GLU A 631 -0.34 20.41 -0.67
CA GLU A 631 -1.26 21.56 -0.70
C GLU A 631 -2.28 21.47 -1.85
N ARG A 632 -1.92 20.82 -2.96
CA ARG A 632 -2.70 20.79 -4.20
C ARG A 632 -3.68 19.63 -4.19
N LYS A 633 -4.86 19.83 -4.80
CA LYS A 633 -5.85 18.77 -4.99
C LYS A 633 -5.44 17.89 -6.18
N PRO A 634 -5.27 16.56 -6.00
CA PRO A 634 -5.16 15.64 -7.13
C PRO A 634 -6.50 15.60 -7.90
N PRO A 635 -6.51 15.18 -9.18
CA PRO A 635 -7.75 14.97 -9.90
C PRO A 635 -8.55 13.87 -9.19
N GLU A 636 -9.77 14.16 -8.79
CA GLU A 636 -10.64 13.18 -8.14
C GLU A 636 -11.79 12.82 -9.07
N PHE A 637 -11.91 11.52 -9.37
CA PHE A 637 -13.04 10.99 -10.11
C PHE A 637 -13.31 9.54 -9.68
N GLY A 638 -14.57 9.16 -9.78
CA GLY A 638 -15.04 7.79 -9.69
C GLY A 638 -15.27 7.23 -11.09
N ILE A 639 -15.15 5.92 -11.22
CA ILE A 639 -15.61 5.21 -12.42
C ILE A 639 -16.49 4.04 -12.00
N LYS A 640 -17.49 3.75 -12.82
CA LYS A 640 -18.33 2.56 -12.71
C LYS A 640 -18.87 2.21 -14.10
N LEU A 641 -19.38 1.00 -14.26
CA LEU A 641 -20.18 0.70 -15.44
C LEU A 641 -21.44 1.56 -15.44
N ALA A 642 -21.77 2.16 -16.58
CA ALA A 642 -23.00 2.91 -16.71
C ALA A 642 -24.20 1.99 -16.50
N ALA A 643 -25.21 2.45 -15.78
CA ALA A 643 -26.42 1.66 -15.49
C ALA A 643 -27.20 1.30 -16.77
N ASP A 644 -27.16 2.19 -17.78
CA ASP A 644 -27.75 1.96 -19.10
C ASP A 644 -26.67 1.56 -20.13
N GLN A 645 -26.73 0.31 -20.56
CA GLN A 645 -25.89 -0.26 -21.63
C GLN A 645 -26.65 -0.46 -22.95
N SER A 646 -27.93 -0.05 -23.03
CA SER A 646 -28.82 -0.41 -24.15
C SER A 646 -28.52 0.31 -25.47
N ASN A 647 -27.85 1.46 -25.42
CA ASN A 647 -27.51 2.31 -26.57
C ASN A 647 -26.01 2.35 -26.87
N VAL A 648 -25.25 1.35 -26.43
CA VAL A 648 -23.80 1.27 -26.65
C VAL A 648 -23.53 0.55 -27.96
N ARG A 649 -22.52 1.01 -28.71
CA ARG A 649 -22.04 0.35 -29.93
C ARG A 649 -21.72 -1.12 -29.67
N GLU A 650 -22.03 -1.99 -30.63
CA GLU A 650 -21.70 -3.41 -30.53
C GLU A 650 -20.17 -3.59 -30.37
N GLY A 651 -19.75 -4.34 -29.35
CA GLY A 651 -18.34 -4.51 -29.00
C GLY A 651 -17.74 -3.39 -28.13
N TYR A 652 -18.57 -2.50 -27.59
CA TYR A 652 -18.19 -1.48 -26.61
C TYR A 652 -19.00 -1.65 -25.32
N VAL A 653 -18.48 -1.10 -24.22
CA VAL A 653 -19.24 -0.88 -22.98
C VAL A 653 -19.23 0.59 -22.61
N ALA A 654 -20.32 1.07 -22.01
CA ALA A 654 -20.38 2.42 -21.46
C ALA A 654 -19.82 2.45 -20.04
N VAL A 655 -18.81 3.28 -19.82
CA VAL A 655 -18.23 3.56 -18.51
C VAL A 655 -18.62 4.98 -18.12
N GLU A 656 -19.17 5.13 -16.93
CA GLU A 656 -19.50 6.42 -16.35
C GLU A 656 -18.35 6.92 -15.49
N ILE A 657 -17.86 8.12 -15.80
CA ILE A 657 -16.87 8.87 -15.04
C ILE A 657 -17.62 9.96 -14.27
N SER A 658 -17.57 9.93 -12.93
CA SER A 658 -18.29 10.86 -12.07
C SER A 658 -17.33 11.71 -11.22
N GLY A 659 -17.71 12.94 -10.89
CA GLY A 659 -16.97 13.80 -9.95
C GLY A 659 -15.79 14.57 -10.55
N ALA A 660 -15.49 14.39 -11.84
CA ALA A 660 -14.36 15.03 -12.52
C ALA A 660 -14.44 16.58 -12.64
N GLN A 661 -15.59 17.18 -12.32
CA GLN A 661 -15.82 18.64 -12.32
C GLN A 661 -16.02 19.23 -10.91
N GLU A 662 -15.94 18.43 -9.84
CA GLU A 662 -16.15 18.93 -8.48
C GLU A 662 -14.89 19.68 -7.95
N ALA A 663 -14.97 21.01 -7.95
CA ALA A 663 -14.21 21.96 -7.12
C ALA A 663 -12.68 21.81 -7.03
N GLY A 664 -12.00 22.21 -8.11
CA GLY A 664 -10.61 22.74 -8.05
C GLY A 664 -9.49 21.77 -8.44
N ALA A 665 -9.84 20.63 -9.04
CA ALA A 665 -8.89 19.70 -9.64
C ALA A 665 -9.38 19.29 -11.03
N ASP A 666 -9.48 20.26 -11.92
CA ASP A 666 -9.93 20.03 -13.29
C ASP A 666 -9.03 18.99 -13.95
N VAL A 667 -9.63 17.88 -14.36
CA VAL A 667 -8.95 16.83 -15.12
C VAL A 667 -8.65 17.41 -16.50
N ALA A 668 -7.36 17.59 -16.80
CA ALA A 668 -6.90 18.11 -18.09
C ALA A 668 -7.14 17.10 -19.23
N GLY A 669 -7.18 15.80 -18.92
CA GLY A 669 -7.51 14.74 -19.86
C GLY A 669 -7.55 13.35 -19.22
N PHE A 670 -8.15 12.39 -19.92
CA PHE A 670 -8.18 10.98 -19.54
C PHE A 670 -7.39 10.13 -20.53
N SER A 671 -6.57 9.22 -20.02
CA SER A 671 -6.03 8.08 -20.77
C SER A 671 -6.83 6.83 -20.41
N ILE A 672 -7.23 6.04 -21.41
CA ILE A 672 -8.09 4.88 -21.21
C ILE A 672 -7.41 3.65 -21.82
N LEU A 673 -7.27 2.61 -21.01
CA LEU A 673 -6.78 1.30 -21.42
C LEU A 673 -7.89 0.26 -21.32
N SER A 674 -7.98 -0.63 -22.30
CA SER A 674 -8.84 -1.82 -22.29
C SER A 674 -7.96 -3.05 -22.50
N ASN A 675 -7.88 -3.96 -21.51
CA ASN A 675 -6.96 -5.11 -21.49
C ASN A 675 -5.53 -4.73 -21.92
N SER A 676 -5.04 -3.60 -21.40
CA SER A 676 -3.69 -3.05 -21.66
C SER A 676 -3.50 -2.39 -23.03
N ARG A 677 -4.53 -2.32 -23.88
CA ARG A 677 -4.51 -1.57 -25.14
C ARG A 677 -4.95 -0.14 -24.93
N ASN A 678 -4.19 0.82 -25.46
CA ASN A 678 -4.59 2.24 -25.44
C ASN A 678 -5.68 2.47 -26.49
N VAL A 679 -6.85 2.96 -26.04
CA VAL A 679 -7.98 3.21 -26.94
C VAL A 679 -7.98 4.64 -27.49
N GLY A 680 -7.10 5.50 -26.98
CA GLY A 680 -6.98 6.91 -27.37
C GLY A 680 -8.25 7.72 -27.06
N ASN A 681 -8.58 8.66 -27.93
CA ASN A 681 -9.73 9.54 -27.74
C ASN A 681 -11.07 8.78 -27.93
N VAL A 682 -11.82 8.64 -26.85
CA VAL A 682 -13.15 8.03 -26.83
C VAL A 682 -14.27 9.05 -27.00
N THR A 683 -15.41 8.60 -27.51
CA THR A 683 -16.60 9.45 -27.60
C THR A 683 -17.19 9.65 -26.20
N ALA A 684 -17.30 10.89 -25.77
CA ALA A 684 -17.84 11.28 -24.47
C ALA A 684 -19.23 11.93 -24.63
N ARG A 685 -20.18 11.57 -23.78
CA ARG A 685 -21.48 12.25 -23.64
C ARG A 685 -21.71 12.64 -22.19
N SER A 686 -22.35 13.78 -21.96
CA SER A 686 -22.71 14.22 -20.62
C SER A 686 -23.92 13.44 -20.09
N ALA A 687 -23.87 13.05 -18.82
CA ALA A 687 -24.95 12.42 -18.06
C ALA A 687 -25.24 13.20 -16.77
N ASP A 688 -26.38 12.92 -16.15
CA ASP A 688 -26.81 13.53 -14.87
C ASP A 688 -26.72 15.07 -14.82
N GLY A 689 -27.18 15.72 -15.89
CA GLY A 689 -27.22 17.19 -15.97
C GLY A 689 -25.84 17.87 -15.97
N GLY A 690 -24.79 17.18 -16.38
CA GLY A 690 -23.42 17.71 -16.41
C GLY A 690 -22.48 17.12 -15.36
N LYS A 691 -23.00 16.33 -14.41
CA LYS A 691 -22.23 15.83 -13.25
C LYS A 691 -21.38 14.60 -13.53
N SER A 692 -21.71 13.84 -14.58
CA SER A 692 -20.91 12.70 -15.03
C SER A 692 -20.74 12.69 -16.54
N THR A 693 -19.70 12.00 -16.98
CA THR A 693 -19.33 11.83 -18.38
C THR A 693 -19.34 10.34 -18.69
N ILE A 694 -20.13 9.92 -19.66
CA ILE A 694 -20.15 8.54 -20.15
C ILE A 694 -19.20 8.45 -21.34
N VAL A 695 -18.27 7.50 -21.28
CA VAL A 695 -17.36 7.14 -22.36
C VAL A 695 -17.66 5.73 -22.85
N GLU A 696 -17.62 5.54 -24.17
CA GLU A 696 -17.75 4.21 -24.77
C GLU A 696 -16.35 3.62 -24.99
N VAL A 697 -16.08 2.46 -24.38
CA VAL A 697 -14.78 1.80 -24.40
C VAL A 697 -14.87 0.48 -25.16
N PRO A 698 -13.99 0.20 -26.13
CA PRO A 698 -13.98 -1.07 -26.86
C PRO A 698 -13.61 -2.23 -25.93
N VAL A 699 -14.27 -3.37 -26.11
CA VAL A 699 -14.04 -4.59 -25.32
C VAL A 699 -13.96 -5.84 -26.18
N GLU A 700 -13.21 -6.82 -25.70
CA GLU A 700 -13.12 -8.17 -26.25
C GLU A 700 -14.18 -9.10 -25.63
N ASN A 701 -14.31 -10.32 -26.17
CA ASN A 701 -15.22 -11.33 -25.63
C ASN A 701 -14.71 -11.85 -24.29
N GLY A 702 -15.54 -11.76 -23.25
CA GLY A 702 -15.20 -12.25 -21.91
C GLY A 702 -15.01 -11.11 -20.90
N GLU A 703 -14.17 -11.36 -19.90
CA GLU A 703 -13.85 -10.39 -18.86
C GLU A 703 -12.82 -9.40 -19.37
N ASN A 704 -13.10 -8.11 -19.21
CA ASN A 704 -12.25 -7.02 -19.67
C ASN A 704 -11.94 -6.10 -18.50
N THR A 705 -10.68 -5.69 -18.36
CA THR A 705 -10.28 -4.67 -17.40
C THR A 705 -10.17 -3.33 -18.09
N ILE A 706 -11.03 -2.39 -17.70
CA ILE A 706 -10.99 -1.02 -18.19
C ILE A 706 -10.32 -0.15 -17.13
N ARG A 707 -9.30 0.58 -17.55
CA ARG A 707 -8.51 1.46 -16.69
C ARG A 707 -8.57 2.86 -17.25
N ILE A 708 -8.87 3.82 -16.38
CA ILE A 708 -8.97 5.24 -16.70
C ILE A 708 -8.01 5.99 -15.80
N THR A 709 -7.08 6.71 -16.40
CA THR A 709 -6.11 7.57 -15.71
C THR A 709 -6.43 9.03 -16.05
N GLY A 710 -6.79 9.80 -15.03
CA GLY A 710 -7.01 11.24 -15.15
C GLY A 710 -5.77 12.00 -14.70
N THR A 711 -5.37 12.99 -15.51
CA THR A 711 -4.23 13.86 -15.22
C THR A 711 -4.71 15.29 -15.02
N ASN A 712 -4.19 16.01 -14.01
CA ASN A 712 -4.44 17.45 -13.88
C ASN A 712 -3.27 18.28 -14.46
N GLU A 713 -3.45 19.60 -14.53
CA GLU A 713 -2.42 20.54 -15.03
C GLU A 713 -1.09 20.50 -14.24
N PHE A 714 -1.13 19.98 -13.01
CA PHE A 714 0.04 19.82 -12.14
C PHE A 714 0.70 18.44 -12.28
N GLY A 715 0.24 17.58 -13.20
CA GLY A 715 0.83 16.27 -13.45
C GLY A 715 0.52 15.20 -12.39
N TYR A 716 -0.49 15.41 -11.54
CA TYR A 716 -1.02 14.34 -10.69
C TYR A 716 -1.75 13.31 -11.55
N LEU A 717 -1.50 12.03 -11.28
CA LEU A 717 -2.09 10.91 -12.00
C LEU A 717 -3.04 10.14 -11.08
N THR A 718 -4.34 10.25 -11.28
CA THR A 718 -5.32 9.41 -10.57
C THR A 718 -5.79 8.29 -11.47
N GLU A 719 -5.50 7.06 -11.08
CA GLU A 719 -5.93 5.86 -11.78
C GLU A 719 -7.16 5.24 -11.11
N ARG A 720 -8.09 4.80 -11.95
CA ARG A 720 -9.25 3.99 -11.55
C ARG A 720 -9.40 2.82 -12.51
N SER A 721 -9.88 1.68 -12.02
CA SER A 721 -10.17 0.53 -12.86
C SER A 721 -11.53 -0.06 -12.54
N VAL A 722 -12.17 -0.63 -13.56
CA VAL A 722 -13.45 -1.33 -13.47
C VAL A 722 -13.39 -2.53 -14.41
N THR A 723 -13.88 -3.66 -13.92
CA THR A 723 -13.99 -4.87 -14.73
C THR A 723 -15.36 -4.93 -15.40
N ALA A 724 -15.40 -5.29 -16.67
CA ALA A 724 -16.61 -5.37 -17.48
C ALA A 724 -16.68 -6.69 -18.24
N LEU A 725 -17.86 -7.30 -18.32
CA LEU A 725 -18.10 -8.46 -19.18
C LEU A 725 -18.55 -8.01 -20.57
N GLY A 726 -17.67 -8.14 -21.55
CA GLY A 726 -17.95 -7.86 -22.95
C GLY A 726 -18.56 -9.08 -23.65
N ARG A 727 -19.66 -8.87 -24.39
CA ARG A 727 -20.22 -9.87 -25.31
C ARG A 727 -20.32 -9.28 -26.71
N LYS A 728 -19.48 -9.79 -27.60
CA LYS A 728 -19.49 -9.56 -29.04
C LYS A 728 -20.21 -10.73 -29.70
N THR A 729 -21.25 -10.44 -30.49
CA THR A 729 -21.88 -11.43 -31.37
C THR A 729 -20.83 -11.94 -32.35
N GLU A 730 -20.74 -13.26 -32.54
CA GLU A 730 -19.72 -13.95 -33.34
C GLU A 730 -19.50 -13.29 -34.71
N LYS A 731 -18.53 -12.38 -34.78
CA LYS A 731 -17.78 -12.05 -35.98
C LYS A 731 -16.34 -12.49 -35.74
N PRO A 732 -15.65 -13.03 -36.77
CA PRO A 732 -14.26 -13.45 -36.63
C PRO A 732 -13.43 -12.31 -36.04
N ALA A 733 -12.53 -12.65 -35.12
CA ALA A 733 -11.60 -11.70 -34.51
C ALA A 733 -10.95 -10.87 -35.63
N ASN A 734 -11.20 -9.56 -35.62
CA ASN A 734 -10.61 -8.68 -36.63
C ASN A 734 -9.12 -8.56 -36.27
N LYS A 735 -8.26 -9.35 -36.93
CA LYS A 735 -6.82 -9.29 -36.73
C LYS A 735 -6.38 -7.84 -36.94
N GLY A 736 -5.83 -7.18 -35.91
CA GLY A 736 -5.29 -5.82 -36.03
C GLY A 736 -4.16 -5.74 -37.06
N LYS A 737 -3.71 -4.55 -37.40
CA LYS A 737 -2.48 -4.34 -38.18
C LYS A 737 -1.25 -4.35 -37.27
N LEU A 738 -0.11 -4.71 -37.86
CA LEU A 738 1.20 -4.62 -37.24
C LEU A 738 1.96 -3.41 -37.80
N TYR A 739 2.41 -2.51 -36.93
CA TYR A 739 3.25 -1.37 -37.26
C TYR A 739 4.65 -1.64 -36.75
N VAL A 740 5.67 -1.64 -37.62
CA VAL A 740 7.06 -1.94 -37.22
C VAL A 740 7.98 -0.79 -37.65
N ALA A 741 8.52 -0.07 -36.69
CA ALA A 741 9.58 0.91 -36.92
C ALA A 741 10.93 0.30 -36.52
N VAL A 742 11.91 0.34 -37.42
CA VAL A 742 13.28 -0.10 -37.12
C VAL A 742 14.27 1.04 -37.39
N ILE A 743 15.15 1.28 -36.42
CA ILE A 743 16.21 2.29 -36.47
C ILE A 743 17.55 1.59 -36.23
N GLY A 744 18.48 1.70 -37.17
CA GLY A 744 19.81 1.10 -37.08
C GLY A 744 20.88 2.06 -37.58
N VAL A 745 21.84 2.40 -36.71
CA VAL A 745 22.91 3.37 -37.04
C VAL A 745 24.28 2.70 -36.89
N ASP A 746 24.92 2.43 -38.03
CA ASP A 746 26.27 1.88 -38.13
C ASP A 746 27.32 2.97 -38.29
N LYS A 747 27.00 4.02 -39.07
CA LYS A 747 27.95 5.02 -39.54
C LYS A 747 27.74 6.36 -38.85
N TYR A 748 28.84 6.94 -38.36
CA TYR A 748 28.84 8.22 -37.66
C TYR A 748 29.81 9.23 -38.31
N PRO A 749 29.51 9.72 -39.53
CA PRO A 749 30.45 10.49 -40.35
C PRO A 749 30.92 11.82 -39.73
N PHE A 750 30.16 12.37 -38.77
CA PHE A 750 30.47 13.63 -38.10
C PHE A 750 31.19 13.46 -36.75
N LEU A 751 31.49 12.21 -36.36
CA LEU A 751 32.30 11.88 -35.18
C LEU A 751 33.73 11.57 -35.63
N THR A 752 34.49 12.63 -35.93
CA THR A 752 35.86 12.55 -36.45
C THR A 752 36.91 12.26 -35.38
N ASP A 753 36.57 12.44 -34.11
CA ASP A 753 37.43 12.10 -32.97
C ASP A 753 37.15 10.67 -32.52
N ALA A 754 38.21 9.87 -32.41
CA ALA A 754 38.12 8.46 -32.06
C ALA A 754 37.34 8.25 -30.74
N CYS A 755 36.27 7.45 -30.77
CA CYS A 755 35.55 7.01 -29.58
C CYS A 755 36.50 6.21 -28.68
N ALA A 756 37.12 6.87 -27.71
CA ALA A 756 38.20 6.31 -26.87
C ALA A 756 39.34 5.65 -27.69
N GLY A 757 39.74 6.27 -28.80
CA GLY A 757 40.85 5.78 -29.63
C GLY A 757 40.50 4.76 -30.73
N HIS A 758 39.21 4.48 -30.96
CA HIS A 758 38.71 3.59 -32.01
C HIS A 758 37.71 4.29 -32.94
N ALA A 759 37.41 3.70 -34.10
CA ALA A 759 36.34 4.18 -34.98
C ALA A 759 34.99 4.11 -34.23
N CYS A 760 34.19 5.17 -34.33
CA CYS A 760 32.86 5.24 -33.70
C CYS A 760 31.80 4.44 -34.46
N ASP A 761 32.14 3.87 -35.62
CA ASP A 761 31.23 3.06 -36.40
C ASP A 761 30.98 1.71 -35.72
N LEU A 762 29.72 1.30 -35.70
CA LEU A 762 29.27 0.01 -35.21
C LEU A 762 29.20 -0.99 -36.36
N ARG A 763 29.20 -2.28 -36.02
CA ARG A 763 29.33 -3.35 -37.01
C ARG A 763 28.02 -4.02 -37.42
N TYR A 764 27.04 -4.04 -36.53
CA TYR A 764 25.81 -4.82 -36.69
C TYR A 764 24.47 -4.06 -36.55
N PRO A 765 24.34 -2.82 -36.05
CA PRO A 765 23.02 -2.17 -35.90
C PRO A 765 22.11 -2.19 -37.14
N VAL A 766 22.64 -1.99 -38.35
CA VAL A 766 21.86 -2.09 -39.59
C VAL A 766 21.49 -3.55 -39.91
N ASP A 767 22.41 -4.49 -39.71
CA ASP A 767 22.13 -5.93 -39.85
C ASP A 767 21.06 -6.41 -38.84
N ASP A 768 21.14 -5.92 -37.60
CA ASP A 768 20.23 -6.19 -36.50
C ASP A 768 18.82 -5.66 -36.82
N ALA A 769 18.71 -4.40 -37.24
CA ALA A 769 17.43 -3.78 -37.61
C ALA A 769 16.76 -4.48 -38.81
N THR A 770 17.54 -4.82 -39.84
CA THR A 770 17.02 -5.43 -41.07
C THR A 770 16.63 -6.90 -40.89
N GLU A 771 17.44 -7.70 -40.18
CA GLU A 771 17.11 -9.10 -39.89
C GLU A 771 15.97 -9.21 -38.87
N PHE A 772 15.87 -8.28 -37.89
CA PHE A 772 14.70 -8.19 -37.01
C PHE A 772 13.41 -7.96 -37.80
N LEU A 773 13.40 -6.97 -38.69
CA LEU A 773 12.23 -6.68 -39.53
C LEU A 773 11.82 -7.89 -40.37
N LYS A 774 12.81 -8.62 -40.92
CA LYS A 774 12.57 -9.84 -41.69
C LYS A 774 11.96 -10.96 -40.84
N VAL A 775 12.51 -11.24 -39.65
CA VAL A 775 11.95 -12.27 -38.75
C VAL A 775 10.52 -11.90 -38.33
N ILE A 776 10.27 -10.64 -37.97
CA ILE A 776 8.92 -10.14 -37.64
C ILE A 776 7.95 -10.32 -38.81
N SER A 777 8.38 -10.01 -40.03
CA SER A 777 7.55 -10.19 -41.24
C SER A 777 7.19 -11.65 -41.51
N GLN A 778 8.04 -12.60 -41.12
CA GLN A 778 7.83 -14.04 -41.36
C GLN A 778 7.06 -14.71 -40.25
N LYS A 779 7.33 -14.34 -38.99
CA LYS A 779 6.89 -15.07 -37.80
C LYS A 779 5.75 -14.37 -37.06
N SER A 780 5.74 -13.04 -37.03
CA SER A 780 4.73 -12.26 -36.30
C SER A 780 3.63 -11.72 -37.21
N ALA A 781 3.97 -11.21 -38.40
CA ALA A 781 2.98 -10.63 -39.33
C ALA A 781 1.80 -11.56 -39.69
N PRO A 782 1.94 -12.91 -39.80
CA PRO A 782 0.79 -13.80 -40.03
C PRO A 782 -0.32 -13.72 -38.96
N LEU A 783 0.00 -13.26 -37.76
CA LEU A 783 -0.96 -13.04 -36.68
C LEU A 783 -1.85 -11.80 -36.93
N PHE A 784 -1.45 -10.92 -37.84
CA PHE A 784 -2.09 -9.63 -38.12
C PHE A 784 -2.74 -9.62 -39.51
N SER A 785 -3.61 -8.64 -39.77
CA SER A 785 -4.28 -8.50 -41.08
C SER A 785 -3.39 -7.88 -42.15
N ALA A 786 -2.45 -7.02 -41.75
CA ALA A 786 -1.44 -6.40 -42.58
C ALA A 786 -0.26 -5.91 -41.72
N MET A 787 0.87 -5.60 -42.37
CA MET A 787 2.02 -4.98 -41.73
C MET A 787 2.39 -3.67 -42.45
N GLU A 788 2.64 -2.61 -41.69
CA GLU A 788 3.19 -1.33 -42.16
C GLU A 788 4.55 -1.09 -41.50
N THR A 789 5.51 -0.54 -42.24
CA THR A 789 6.90 -0.44 -41.79
C THR A 789 7.50 0.95 -41.96
N LEU A 790 8.32 1.38 -41.00
CA LEU A 790 9.22 2.53 -41.10
C LEU A 790 10.67 2.03 -40.92
N VAL A 791 11.54 2.32 -41.88
CA VAL A 791 12.93 1.83 -41.88
C VAL A 791 13.89 3.01 -41.95
N LEU A 792 14.64 3.21 -40.86
CA LEU A 792 15.59 4.31 -40.67
C LEU A 792 16.99 3.70 -40.46
N VAL A 793 17.75 3.53 -41.55
CA VAL A 793 19.08 2.88 -41.51
C VAL A 793 20.07 3.59 -42.42
N ASN A 794 21.37 3.50 -42.10
CA ASN A 794 22.41 4.03 -42.99
C ASN A 794 22.36 3.29 -44.33
N ARG A 795 22.08 4.01 -45.42
CA ARG A 795 22.00 3.43 -46.77
C ARG A 795 23.35 2.89 -47.24
N GLU A 796 24.43 3.58 -46.91
CA GLU A 796 25.79 3.14 -47.24
C GLU A 796 26.11 1.76 -46.64
N ALA A 797 25.80 1.57 -45.35
CA ALA A 797 25.99 0.28 -44.68
C ALA A 797 25.07 -0.81 -45.29
N LEU A 798 23.83 -0.46 -45.65
CA LEU A 798 22.89 -1.38 -46.31
C LEU A 798 23.38 -1.82 -47.70
N ASP A 799 24.02 -0.94 -48.46
CA ASP A 799 24.59 -1.26 -49.77
C ASP A 799 25.81 -2.20 -49.66
N GLU A 800 26.59 -2.04 -48.59
CA GLU A 800 27.76 -2.85 -48.23
C GLU A 800 27.39 -4.22 -47.62
N ALA A 801 26.17 -4.38 -47.10
CA ALA A 801 25.71 -5.61 -46.47
C ALA A 801 25.67 -6.82 -47.44
N PRO A 802 25.93 -8.05 -46.95
CA PRO A 802 25.79 -9.28 -47.74
C PRO A 802 24.35 -9.46 -48.27
N ASP A 803 24.15 -10.30 -49.30
CA ASP A 803 22.86 -10.47 -50.00
C ASP A 803 21.65 -10.74 -49.06
N SER A 804 21.89 -11.28 -47.85
CA SER A 804 20.88 -11.47 -46.82
C SER A 804 20.28 -10.17 -46.24
N GLY A 805 21.05 -9.07 -46.18
CA GLY A 805 20.58 -7.75 -45.76
C GLY A 805 19.77 -7.02 -46.85
N LYS A 806 20.01 -7.37 -48.11
CA LYS A 806 19.29 -6.85 -49.29
C LYS A 806 17.88 -7.46 -49.45
N ASP A 807 17.55 -8.49 -48.67
CA ASP A 807 16.18 -9.02 -48.60
C ASP A 807 15.20 -8.04 -47.92
N VAL A 808 15.68 -7.00 -47.21
CA VAL A 808 14.80 -5.96 -46.66
C VAL A 808 13.99 -5.25 -47.74
N PHE A 809 14.50 -5.19 -48.97
CA PHE A 809 13.81 -4.64 -50.15
C PHE A 809 12.55 -5.43 -50.56
N LYS A 810 12.34 -6.63 -49.98
CA LYS A 810 11.09 -7.40 -50.13
C LYS A 810 10.01 -6.99 -49.13
N VAL A 811 10.39 -6.34 -48.04
CA VAL A 811 9.52 -5.96 -46.91
C VAL A 811 9.25 -4.45 -46.89
N ALA A 812 10.22 -3.63 -47.31
CA ALA A 812 10.10 -2.19 -47.52
C ALA A 812 10.68 -1.81 -48.89
N SER A 813 10.10 -0.86 -49.62
CA SER A 813 10.68 -0.45 -50.91
C SER A 813 11.94 0.40 -50.69
N ALA A 814 12.90 0.33 -51.61
CA ALA A 814 14.14 1.11 -51.51
C ALA A 814 13.90 2.61 -51.35
N ASP A 815 12.83 3.13 -51.96
CA ASP A 815 12.44 4.55 -51.89
C ASP A 815 11.84 4.95 -50.52
N THR A 816 11.49 3.98 -49.67
CA THR A 816 10.94 4.21 -48.31
C THR A 816 11.96 4.05 -47.18
N ILE A 817 13.20 3.64 -47.49
CA ILE A 817 14.28 3.58 -46.49
C ILE A 817 14.88 4.96 -46.33
N LEU A 818 14.85 5.49 -45.11
CA LEU A 818 15.30 6.85 -44.79
C LEU A 818 16.63 6.82 -44.02
N GLU A 819 17.42 7.88 -44.15
CA GLU A 819 18.61 8.06 -43.31
C GLU A 819 18.18 8.41 -41.87
N PRO A 820 18.85 7.85 -40.85
CA PRO A 820 18.49 8.06 -39.44
C PRO A 820 19.16 9.33 -38.90
N ASP A 821 18.86 10.50 -39.48
CA ASP A 821 19.23 11.81 -38.90
C ASP A 821 18.22 12.27 -37.83
N SER A 822 18.63 13.22 -36.97
CA SER A 822 17.81 13.65 -35.82
C SER A 822 16.40 14.08 -36.22
N ASP A 823 16.29 14.97 -37.21
CA ASP A 823 15.00 15.55 -37.63
C ASP A 823 14.11 14.49 -38.29
N THR A 824 14.70 13.61 -39.10
CA THR A 824 13.99 12.52 -39.76
C THR A 824 13.46 11.50 -38.74
N ILE A 825 14.25 11.14 -37.73
CA ILE A 825 13.79 10.24 -36.66
C ILE A 825 12.61 10.89 -35.92
N ASP A 826 12.74 12.14 -35.47
CA ASP A 826 11.70 12.80 -34.67
C ASP A 826 10.39 12.94 -35.45
N ASP A 827 10.44 13.46 -36.69
CA ASP A 827 9.25 13.73 -37.49
C ASP A 827 8.60 12.45 -38.02
N GLN A 828 9.39 11.56 -38.64
CA GLN A 828 8.82 10.37 -39.29
C GLN A 828 8.33 9.34 -38.29
N LEU A 829 9.01 9.19 -37.15
CA LEU A 829 8.57 8.28 -36.11
C LEU A 829 7.28 8.78 -35.44
N ALA A 830 7.17 10.09 -35.15
CA ALA A 830 5.94 10.65 -34.61
C ALA A 830 4.75 10.45 -35.58
N ASP A 831 4.92 10.80 -36.85
CA ASP A 831 3.91 10.62 -37.91
C ASP A 831 3.52 9.15 -38.11
N PHE A 832 4.45 8.22 -37.90
CA PHE A 832 4.19 6.79 -37.98
C PHE A 832 3.37 6.30 -36.78
N LEU A 833 3.66 6.81 -35.58
CA LEU A 833 3.04 6.41 -34.31
C LEU A 833 1.63 6.97 -34.10
N ASP A 834 1.22 7.96 -34.88
CA ASP A 834 -0.15 8.51 -34.87
C ASP A 834 -1.16 7.70 -35.71
N ARG A 835 -0.68 6.76 -36.54
CA ARG A 835 -1.51 5.95 -37.47
C ARG A 835 -2.22 4.74 -36.85
N PRO A 836 -1.63 3.99 -35.90
CA PRO A 836 -2.23 2.78 -35.33
C PRO A 836 -3.63 3.02 -34.72
N GLY A 837 -4.51 2.03 -34.86
CA GLY A 837 -5.81 1.94 -34.23
C GLY A 837 -5.82 1.14 -32.91
N GLU A 838 -6.97 1.08 -32.25
CA GLU A 838 -7.16 0.48 -30.91
C GLU A 838 -6.83 -1.03 -30.85
N ASN A 839 -6.99 -1.74 -31.97
CA ASN A 839 -6.73 -3.18 -32.09
C ASN A 839 -5.33 -3.50 -32.64
N ASP A 840 -4.58 -2.49 -33.05
CA ASP A 840 -3.30 -2.66 -33.73
C ASP A 840 -2.17 -2.90 -32.73
N THR A 841 -1.01 -3.30 -33.25
CA THR A 841 0.21 -3.51 -32.47
C THR A 841 1.35 -2.77 -33.11
N THR A 842 2.12 -2.06 -32.30
CA THR A 842 3.26 -1.27 -32.74
C THR A 842 4.53 -1.82 -32.09
N ILE A 843 5.57 -2.01 -32.89
CA ILE A 843 6.89 -2.46 -32.46
C ILE A 843 7.91 -1.41 -32.93
N ILE A 844 8.69 -0.88 -31.99
CA ILE A 844 9.83 -0.01 -32.29
C ILE A 844 11.09 -0.76 -31.89
N PHE A 845 12.01 -0.91 -32.83
CA PHE A 845 13.32 -1.49 -32.61
C PHE A 845 14.40 -0.44 -32.87
N VAL A 846 15.31 -0.24 -31.91
CA VAL A 846 16.39 0.75 -32.01
C VAL A 846 17.72 0.08 -31.70
N ALA A 847 18.66 0.17 -32.63
CA ALA A 847 20.03 -0.31 -32.47
C ALA A 847 21.04 0.80 -32.82
N GLY A 848 22.08 0.97 -32.00
CA GLY A 848 23.12 1.99 -32.22
C GLY A 848 23.74 2.54 -30.94
N HIS A 849 24.42 3.68 -31.03
CA HIS A 849 25.00 4.35 -29.87
C HIS A 849 23.99 5.21 -29.10
N GLY A 850 24.10 5.15 -27.77
CA GLY A 850 23.42 6.03 -26.83
C GLY A 850 24.40 6.74 -25.91
N ILE A 851 23.99 7.88 -25.37
CA ILE A 851 24.80 8.65 -24.41
C ILE A 851 23.95 9.34 -23.36
N ASN A 852 24.52 9.53 -22.17
CA ASN A 852 23.92 10.33 -21.11
C ASN A 852 24.53 11.73 -21.07
N ILE A 853 23.68 12.74 -20.99
CA ILE A 853 24.07 14.13 -20.78
C ILE A 853 23.18 14.68 -19.67
N ASP A 854 23.77 15.06 -18.53
CA ASP A 854 23.05 15.67 -17.41
C ASP A 854 21.83 14.85 -16.92
N GLU A 855 22.00 13.53 -16.76
CA GLU A 855 20.96 12.53 -16.37
C GLU A 855 19.95 12.14 -17.46
N ASP A 856 19.92 12.85 -18.58
CA ASP A 856 19.06 12.54 -19.72
C ASP A 856 19.78 11.64 -20.74
N TYR A 857 19.08 10.63 -21.26
CA TYR A 857 19.60 9.77 -22.30
C TYR A 857 19.21 10.29 -23.68
N TYR A 858 20.21 10.28 -24.57
CA TYR A 858 20.07 10.66 -25.97
C TYR A 858 20.48 9.50 -26.86
N PHE A 859 19.68 9.24 -27.89
CA PHE A 859 20.09 8.39 -29.00
C PHE A 859 20.96 9.21 -29.96
N ILE A 860 22.07 8.63 -30.43
CA ILE A 860 22.99 9.31 -31.35
C ILE A 860 22.58 8.93 -32.80
N PRO A 861 22.02 9.86 -33.57
CA PRO A 861 21.69 9.66 -34.97
C PRO A 861 22.93 9.79 -35.88
N THR A 862 22.77 9.54 -37.17
CA THR A 862 23.87 9.61 -38.15
C THR A 862 24.51 11.00 -38.26
N ASP A 863 23.77 12.08 -37.94
CA ASP A 863 24.26 13.46 -37.98
C ASP A 863 24.74 13.99 -36.61
N GLY A 864 24.79 13.09 -35.62
CA GLY A 864 25.27 13.33 -34.27
C GLY A 864 26.69 13.87 -34.25
N ARG A 865 26.89 15.02 -33.60
CA ARG A 865 28.18 15.69 -33.56
C ARG A 865 28.48 16.36 -32.23
N LYS A 866 29.76 16.50 -31.95
CA LYS A 866 30.26 17.30 -30.83
C LYS A 866 30.50 18.75 -31.27
N GLN A 867 30.23 19.70 -30.37
CA GLN A 867 30.63 21.09 -30.54
C GLN A 867 32.14 21.22 -30.31
N ASP A 868 32.64 20.62 -29.21
CA ASP A 868 34.04 20.58 -28.80
C ASP A 868 34.38 19.18 -28.22
N ALA A 869 35.64 18.89 -27.90
CA ALA A 869 36.10 17.56 -27.44
C ALA A 869 35.20 16.89 -26.36
N ASP A 870 34.68 17.70 -25.44
CA ASP A 870 33.91 17.24 -24.28
C ASP A 870 32.41 17.53 -24.36
N ARG A 871 31.90 18.24 -25.39
CA ARG A 871 30.52 18.75 -25.41
C ARG A 871 29.74 18.37 -26.65
N TRP A 872 28.59 17.72 -26.47
CA TRP A 872 27.66 17.36 -27.53
C TRP A 872 26.79 18.52 -28.01
N LYS A 873 26.50 18.57 -29.32
CA LYS A 873 25.47 19.45 -29.87
C LYS A 873 24.10 18.79 -29.66
N ARG A 874 23.38 19.19 -28.62
CA ARG A 874 22.07 18.59 -28.26
C ARG A 874 21.04 18.61 -29.41
N SER A 875 21.09 19.60 -30.30
CA SER A 875 20.18 19.70 -31.45
C SER A 875 20.52 18.75 -32.62
N SER A 876 21.52 17.88 -32.48
CA SER A 876 21.80 16.79 -33.44
C SER A 876 21.74 15.44 -32.74
N LEU A 877 21.01 15.37 -31.63
CA LEU A 877 20.76 14.16 -30.86
C LEU A 877 19.25 14.01 -30.75
N VAL A 878 18.79 12.77 -30.63
CA VAL A 878 17.37 12.49 -30.43
C VAL A 878 17.11 12.32 -28.94
N ASP A 879 16.22 13.16 -28.41
CA ASP A 879 15.79 13.08 -27.00
C ASP A 879 14.88 11.87 -26.82
N TRP A 880 15.31 10.96 -25.97
CA TRP A 880 14.59 9.73 -25.74
C TRP A 880 13.22 9.94 -25.08
N GLY A 881 13.07 11.01 -24.31
CA GLY A 881 11.79 11.39 -23.72
C GLY A 881 10.74 11.76 -24.77
N ASP A 882 11.14 12.21 -25.96
CA ASP A 882 10.21 12.58 -27.03
C ASP A 882 9.77 11.37 -27.85
N ILE A 883 10.68 10.41 -28.09
CA ILE A 883 10.31 9.08 -28.62
C ILE A 883 9.27 8.46 -27.69
N GLN A 884 9.56 8.40 -26.39
CA GLN A 884 8.68 7.78 -25.40
C GLN A 884 7.27 8.40 -25.41
N LYS A 885 7.13 9.73 -25.34
CA LYS A 885 5.82 10.40 -25.40
C LYS A 885 5.05 10.04 -26.67
N SER A 886 5.74 9.82 -27.78
CA SER A 886 5.11 9.39 -29.03
C SER A 886 4.62 7.94 -28.94
N VAL A 887 5.40 7.04 -28.32
CA VAL A 887 4.95 5.66 -28.03
C VAL A 887 3.76 5.64 -27.08
N GLU A 888 3.76 6.47 -26.03
CA GLU A 888 2.67 6.55 -25.05
C GLU A 888 1.34 6.98 -25.69
N ARG A 889 1.39 7.92 -26.65
CA ARG A 889 0.23 8.41 -27.40
C ARG A 889 -0.30 7.41 -28.42
N ALA A 890 0.54 6.53 -28.96
CA ALA A 890 0.13 5.54 -29.95
C ALA A 890 -0.99 4.64 -29.41
N LYS A 891 -1.96 4.30 -30.26
CA LYS A 891 -3.07 3.41 -29.89
C LYS A 891 -2.65 1.95 -29.97
N GLY A 892 -3.43 1.09 -29.32
CA GLY A 892 -3.24 -0.35 -29.34
C GLY A 892 -2.12 -0.82 -28.43
N MET A 893 -1.52 -1.96 -28.79
CA MET A 893 -0.42 -2.57 -28.04
C MET A 893 0.91 -2.03 -28.52
N ARG A 894 1.85 -1.77 -27.60
CA ARG A 894 3.09 -1.05 -27.91
C ARG A 894 4.29 -1.81 -27.36
N PHE A 895 5.28 -2.07 -28.22
CA PHE A 895 6.54 -2.72 -27.92
C PHE A 895 7.70 -1.79 -28.24
N MET A 896 8.71 -1.78 -27.38
CA MET A 896 9.94 -1.02 -27.56
C MET A 896 11.14 -1.93 -27.26
N LEU A 897 12.00 -2.14 -28.26
CA LEU A 897 13.15 -3.04 -28.20
C LEU A 897 14.43 -2.24 -28.44
N LEU A 898 15.34 -2.25 -27.48
CA LEU A 898 16.51 -1.38 -27.43
C LEU A 898 17.79 -2.20 -27.39
N ASP A 899 18.57 -2.16 -28.48
CA ASP A 899 19.92 -2.73 -28.57
C ASP A 899 20.96 -1.62 -28.71
N THR A 900 21.03 -0.75 -27.71
CA THR A 900 21.97 0.38 -27.70
C THR A 900 23.09 0.21 -26.68
N CYS A 901 24.25 0.81 -26.97
CA CYS A 901 25.29 0.99 -25.95
C CYS A 901 24.72 1.83 -24.81
N HIS A 902 24.76 1.30 -23.58
CA HIS A 902 24.14 1.91 -22.39
C HIS A 902 22.61 1.98 -22.42
N ALA A 903 21.92 1.02 -23.05
CA ALA A 903 20.45 0.92 -23.06
C ALA A 903 19.80 0.99 -21.66
N ALA A 904 20.49 0.53 -20.60
CA ALA A 904 20.05 0.70 -19.22
C ALA A 904 19.85 2.15 -18.76
N ASN A 905 20.54 3.10 -19.39
CA ASN A 905 20.35 4.53 -19.09
C ASN A 905 19.33 5.18 -20.05
N ALA A 906 19.16 4.62 -21.26
CA ALA A 906 17.98 4.87 -22.10
C ALA A 906 16.70 4.54 -21.36
N PHE A 907 16.79 3.53 -20.51
CA PHE A 907 15.75 3.11 -19.62
C PHE A 907 16.17 3.38 -18.17
N ASN A 908 16.46 4.65 -17.87
CA ASN A 908 16.64 5.07 -16.49
C ASN A 908 15.37 4.69 -15.69
N PRO A 909 15.43 4.56 -14.36
CA PRO A 909 14.29 3.94 -13.70
C PRO A 909 13.03 4.85 -13.74
N ARG A 910 13.17 6.14 -14.13
CA ARG A 910 12.05 7.07 -14.37
C ARG A 910 11.28 6.64 -15.61
N LEU A 911 12.03 6.38 -16.68
CA LEU A 911 11.56 5.82 -17.94
C LEU A 911 10.95 4.43 -17.77
N GLU A 912 11.55 3.59 -16.93
CA GLU A 912 10.98 2.29 -16.55
C GLU A 912 9.57 2.43 -15.98
N LYS A 913 9.46 3.31 -14.98
CA LYS A 913 8.20 3.53 -14.30
C LYS A 913 7.17 4.17 -15.26
N ASP A 914 7.59 5.04 -16.17
CA ASP A 914 6.67 5.73 -17.10
C ASP A 914 6.16 4.76 -18.19
N ALA A 915 7.03 3.93 -18.77
CA ALA A 915 6.63 2.84 -19.66
C ALA A 915 5.68 1.84 -18.95
N GLN A 916 5.92 1.60 -17.67
CA GLN A 916 5.03 0.81 -16.82
C GLN A 916 3.62 1.40 -16.72
N ASP A 917 3.49 2.68 -16.36
CA ASP A 917 2.19 3.30 -16.16
C ASP A 917 1.41 3.38 -17.48
N ALA A 918 2.15 3.56 -18.58
CA ALA A 918 1.61 3.52 -19.93
C ALA A 918 1.34 2.10 -20.46
N ARG A 919 1.75 1.04 -19.76
CA ARG A 919 1.68 -0.39 -20.17
C ARG A 919 2.33 -0.66 -21.53
N ILE A 920 3.53 -0.11 -21.73
CA ILE A 920 4.37 -0.36 -22.91
C ILE A 920 5.25 -1.56 -22.60
N VAL A 921 5.30 -2.55 -23.49
CA VAL A 921 6.22 -3.68 -23.37
C VAL A 921 7.61 -3.23 -23.78
N VAL A 922 8.61 -3.42 -22.93
CA VAL A 922 9.98 -2.98 -23.21
C VAL A 922 10.94 -4.15 -23.12
N PHE A 923 11.83 -4.28 -24.09
CA PHE A 923 13.00 -5.14 -24.03
C PHE A 923 14.26 -4.27 -24.22
N SER A 924 15.23 -4.42 -23.35
CA SER A 924 16.50 -3.70 -23.41
C SER A 924 17.66 -4.67 -23.31
N ALA A 925 18.70 -4.43 -24.09
CA ALA A 925 19.93 -5.21 -24.07
C ALA A 925 20.62 -5.21 -22.70
N THR A 926 20.43 -4.19 -21.87
CA THR A 926 21.07 -4.08 -20.55
C THR A 926 20.14 -3.50 -19.47
N ALA A 927 20.25 -4.01 -18.24
CA ALA A 927 19.51 -3.58 -17.04
C ALA A 927 20.23 -2.55 -16.15
N ALA A 928 21.54 -2.37 -16.33
CA ALA A 928 22.38 -1.45 -15.55
C ALA A 928 23.56 -0.95 -16.41
N ASN A 929 24.55 -0.24 -15.83
CA ASN A 929 25.76 0.29 -16.51
C ASN A 929 26.66 -0.73 -17.23
N ASN A 930 26.20 -1.96 -17.47
CA ASN A 930 26.83 -2.93 -18.35
C ASN A 930 26.65 -2.51 -19.81
N THR A 931 27.61 -2.88 -20.65
CA THR A 931 27.56 -2.67 -22.09
C THR A 931 26.91 -3.86 -22.80
N ALA A 932 26.18 -3.60 -23.88
CA ALA A 932 25.73 -4.66 -24.78
C ALA A 932 26.96 -5.41 -25.32
N ALA A 933 26.89 -6.75 -25.37
CA ALA A 933 27.96 -7.57 -25.88
C ALA A 933 27.72 -7.91 -27.35
N GLU A 934 28.79 -7.90 -28.13
CA GLU A 934 28.82 -8.42 -29.49
C GLU A 934 29.73 -9.64 -29.54
N LEU A 935 29.26 -10.70 -30.19
CA LEU A 935 30.05 -11.90 -30.48
C LEU A 935 30.15 -12.03 -32.00
N PRO A 936 31.34 -11.83 -32.61
CA PRO A 936 31.48 -11.84 -34.07
C PRO A 936 30.97 -13.12 -34.74
N GLU A 937 31.01 -14.26 -34.04
CA GLU A 937 30.49 -15.54 -34.50
C GLU A 937 28.96 -15.60 -34.64
N LEU A 938 28.21 -14.69 -34.00
CA LEU A 938 26.76 -14.63 -34.07
C LEU A 938 26.26 -13.75 -35.23
N GLY A 939 27.12 -12.86 -35.76
CA GLY A 939 26.76 -11.91 -36.81
C GLY A 939 25.76 -10.82 -36.40
N HIS A 940 25.48 -10.70 -35.09
CA HIS A 940 24.49 -9.81 -34.49
C HIS A 940 24.92 -9.44 -33.06
N GLY A 941 24.33 -8.38 -32.49
CA GLY A 941 24.37 -8.16 -31.04
C GLY A 941 23.81 -9.38 -30.29
N VAL A 942 24.38 -9.76 -29.13
CA VAL A 942 23.96 -10.97 -28.39
C VAL A 942 22.48 -10.91 -27.99
N PHE A 943 22.00 -9.72 -27.67
CA PHE A 943 20.60 -9.47 -27.34
C PHE A 943 19.68 -9.64 -28.56
N THR A 944 19.98 -8.95 -29.67
CA THR A 944 19.24 -9.12 -30.91
C THR A 944 19.24 -10.57 -31.39
N TYR A 945 20.39 -11.24 -31.41
CA TYR A 945 20.49 -12.67 -31.72
C TYR A 945 19.52 -13.53 -30.89
N SER A 946 19.43 -13.26 -29.58
CA SER A 946 18.54 -14.00 -28.68
C SER A 946 17.07 -13.74 -29.00
N ILE A 947 16.69 -12.52 -29.35
CA ILE A 947 15.33 -12.20 -29.81
C ILE A 947 15.01 -12.96 -31.10
N LEU A 948 15.91 -12.92 -32.09
CA LEU A 948 15.72 -13.56 -33.39
C LEU A 948 15.55 -15.08 -33.25
N GLU A 949 16.43 -15.75 -32.51
CA GLU A 949 16.33 -17.20 -32.29
C GLU A 949 15.09 -17.58 -31.46
N GLY A 950 14.72 -16.75 -30.49
CA GLY A 950 13.50 -16.92 -29.72
C GLY A 950 12.26 -16.92 -30.63
N LEU A 951 12.10 -15.89 -31.46
CA LEU A 951 11.01 -15.74 -32.42
C LEU A 951 11.02 -16.80 -33.53
N ARG A 952 12.19 -17.34 -33.90
CA ARG A 952 12.32 -18.47 -34.84
C ARG A 952 11.84 -19.81 -34.26
N GLY A 953 11.45 -19.85 -32.99
CA GLY A 953 10.82 -21.00 -32.35
C GLY A 953 11.60 -21.57 -31.16
N ARG A 954 12.81 -21.07 -30.84
CA ARG A 954 13.55 -21.56 -29.67
C ARG A 954 12.93 -21.15 -28.33
N ALA A 955 12.07 -20.12 -28.34
CA ALA A 955 11.28 -19.68 -27.20
C ALA A 955 9.86 -20.30 -27.16
N GLN A 956 9.59 -21.31 -27.99
CA GLN A 956 8.28 -21.96 -28.05
C GLN A 956 7.99 -22.70 -26.73
N THR A 957 6.90 -22.31 -26.06
CA THR A 957 6.48 -22.88 -24.77
C THR A 957 5.26 -23.80 -24.88
N SER A 958 4.58 -23.80 -26.04
CA SER A 958 3.44 -24.66 -26.35
C SER A 958 3.25 -24.84 -27.86
N ASP A 959 2.33 -25.72 -28.28
CA ASP A 959 1.97 -25.93 -29.68
C ASP A 959 1.38 -24.66 -30.36
N GLY A 960 1.02 -23.64 -29.58
CA GLY A 960 0.46 -22.37 -30.04
C GLY A 960 1.47 -21.33 -30.53
N GLY A 961 2.77 -21.60 -30.48
CA GLY A 961 3.83 -20.70 -30.93
C GLY A 961 4.63 -20.03 -29.80
N VAL A 962 5.29 -18.92 -30.11
CA VAL A 962 6.12 -18.17 -29.14
C VAL A 962 5.26 -17.14 -28.43
N THR A 963 5.17 -17.23 -27.10
CA THR A 963 4.43 -16.26 -26.26
C THR A 963 5.33 -15.14 -25.78
N LEU A 964 4.74 -14.02 -25.37
CA LEU A 964 5.46 -12.87 -24.84
C LEU A 964 6.32 -13.23 -23.61
N PHE A 965 5.74 -13.89 -22.61
CA PHE A 965 6.51 -14.33 -21.44
C PHE A 965 7.50 -15.44 -21.79
N GLY A 966 7.18 -16.31 -22.76
CA GLY A 966 8.12 -17.33 -23.25
C GLY A 966 9.35 -16.73 -23.93
N LEU A 967 9.15 -15.69 -24.74
CA LEU A 967 10.23 -14.95 -25.38
C LEU A 967 11.08 -14.21 -24.35
N ALA A 968 10.46 -13.55 -23.37
CA ALA A 968 11.18 -12.84 -22.31
C ALA A 968 12.05 -13.78 -21.45
N ASP A 969 11.50 -14.91 -21.03
CA ASP A 969 12.25 -15.94 -20.30
C ASP A 969 13.42 -16.50 -21.13
N TYR A 970 13.18 -16.78 -22.42
CA TYR A 970 14.22 -17.27 -23.32
C TYR A 970 15.36 -16.26 -23.48
N ILE A 971 15.04 -14.98 -23.79
CA ILE A 971 16.05 -13.92 -23.96
C ILE A 971 16.89 -13.80 -22.68
N SER A 972 16.24 -13.78 -21.51
CA SER A 972 16.94 -13.64 -20.23
C SER A 972 17.94 -14.77 -20.01
N ARG A 973 17.52 -16.03 -20.22
CA ARG A 973 18.38 -17.21 -20.06
C ARG A 973 19.49 -17.26 -21.11
N GLU A 974 19.18 -16.98 -22.37
CA GLU A 974 20.12 -17.13 -23.48
C GLU A 974 21.21 -16.06 -23.48
N VAL A 975 20.87 -14.79 -23.19
CA VAL A 975 21.87 -13.71 -23.07
C VAL A 975 22.81 -13.99 -21.89
N LEU A 976 22.28 -14.42 -20.74
CA LEU A 976 23.11 -14.80 -19.59
C LEU A 976 24.04 -15.97 -19.94
N ARG A 977 23.56 -16.95 -20.71
CA ARG A 977 24.33 -18.12 -21.14
C ARG A 977 25.45 -17.73 -22.11
N LEU A 978 25.14 -16.96 -23.15
CA LEU A 978 26.08 -16.57 -24.21
C LEU A 978 27.17 -15.62 -23.69
N THR A 979 26.83 -14.74 -22.75
CA THR A 979 27.77 -13.75 -22.21
C THR A 979 28.48 -14.20 -20.93
N ALA A 980 28.23 -15.43 -20.46
CA ALA A 980 28.68 -15.89 -19.14
C ALA A 980 28.32 -14.90 -18.02
N SER A 981 27.07 -14.43 -18.03
CA SER A 981 26.49 -13.45 -17.10
C SER A 981 27.12 -12.05 -17.11
N LYS A 982 27.92 -11.71 -18.12
CA LYS A 982 28.48 -10.35 -18.29
C LYS A 982 27.44 -9.35 -18.79
N GLN A 983 26.47 -9.80 -19.57
CA GLN A 983 25.32 -9.00 -19.99
C GLN A 983 24.06 -9.53 -19.30
N LYS A 984 23.26 -8.62 -18.75
CA LYS A 984 21.96 -8.92 -18.16
C LYS A 984 20.91 -8.11 -18.92
N PRO A 985 20.09 -8.75 -19.77
CA PRO A 985 19.03 -8.04 -20.46
C PRO A 985 17.96 -7.64 -19.45
N PHE A 986 17.24 -6.58 -19.78
CA PHE A 986 16.08 -6.12 -19.03
C PHE A 986 14.85 -6.27 -19.90
N TYR A 987 13.73 -6.66 -19.29
CA TYR A 987 12.44 -6.59 -19.96
C TYR A 987 11.37 -6.17 -18.97
N TYR A 988 10.41 -5.40 -19.44
CA TYR A 988 9.23 -5.01 -18.72
C TYR A 988 7.99 -5.47 -19.49
N VAL A 989 7.15 -6.27 -18.82
CA VAL A 989 5.90 -6.82 -19.35
C VAL A 989 4.76 -6.69 -18.31
N GLY A 990 4.86 -5.72 -17.41
CA GLY A 990 3.95 -5.59 -16.28
C GLY A 990 2.54 -5.16 -16.69
N GLY A 991 1.53 -5.93 -16.28
CA GLY A 991 0.12 -5.64 -16.53
C GLY A 991 -0.26 -5.71 -18.01
N VAL A 992 0.39 -6.57 -18.79
CA VAL A 992 0.04 -6.94 -20.16
C VAL A 992 -0.27 -8.43 -20.20
N GLU A 993 -1.27 -8.84 -20.97
CA GLU A 993 -1.62 -10.26 -21.13
C GLU A 993 -0.53 -11.04 -21.89
N ASN A 994 -0.40 -12.33 -21.58
CA ASN A 994 0.56 -13.19 -22.26
C ASN A 994 0.08 -13.56 -23.67
N ILE A 995 0.39 -12.71 -24.64
CA ILE A 995 -0.02 -12.91 -26.03
C ILE A 995 0.97 -13.78 -26.83
N VAL A 996 0.48 -14.35 -27.93
CA VAL A 996 1.32 -15.02 -28.94
C VAL A 996 1.98 -13.96 -29.82
N LEU A 997 3.31 -14.04 -29.97
CA LEU A 997 4.12 -13.13 -30.78
C LEU A 997 4.59 -13.75 -32.09
N ALA A 998 4.67 -15.08 -32.17
CA ALA A 998 5.03 -15.78 -33.40
C ALA A 998 4.30 -17.12 -33.54
N GLU A 999 3.89 -17.45 -34.77
CA GLU A 999 3.38 -18.79 -35.10
C GLU A 999 4.53 -19.83 -35.12
N PRO A 1000 4.22 -21.13 -34.89
CA PRO A 1000 5.19 -22.23 -34.93
C PRO A 1000 6.13 -22.24 -36.15
#